data_AF-A0A951DA87-F1
#
_entry.id   AF-A0A951DA87-F1
#
_cell.length_a   1.000
_cell.length_b   1.000
_cell.length_c   1.000
_cell.angle_alpha   90.00
_cell.angle_beta   90.00
_cell.angle_gamma   90.00
#
_symmetry.space_group_name_H-M   'P 1'
#
loop_
_entity.id
_entity.type
_entity.pdbx_description
1 polymer ?
#
loop_
_entity_poly.entity_id
_entity_poly.type
_entity_poly.pdbx_seq_one_letter_code
_entity_poly.pdbx_strand_id
1 'polypeptide(L)'
;MAETTVTPKYRIHPAIGVARLGNSPHEFCISPEKPAALPLECDSSGNPYLTPDGTTERTITSFKDAEGRIKRQAARFNVYIYDETSPEGRPLALGDPVEGGGNHGTLVDIQWRVYLANKKAVWYQFDALSGEHGYDAEHPLRNPDITDENERQQLIIDPGPRYVDSTTRRRAEFSRSGSGAYAPTFPPEDLQPHSIDTLGEILTDDKGRLLVLGGCGNSGTCKTGFGHPRIDTYANNDGWFDDTSDGPVMARLVMYSSEVSRLRYIDVEYPAWVLAAYPRYCPEILDIITLEEVVQDVAIREFAARPDLYGPTGSFGHPKHIDPTDLAALTYWKASRLEWNPSYRPWFYRDIWPILFRPDEMNFVTNVLQQSNFPHNQTSRGNFDPNILSLPPFVVPAAEQSHQRASVQKNHSGELLIEALDPALMTVEDKLQQRKGTESGTLSVVAELIHHSKARTELQAAAADFAHSMIPQTEGNDLQPAAYLRTWIETYERGQSAPPDDPVRKRYEEAAARFADRVTKVLEDLRPQLAGELPQAAAEEEATSDVVLFKARHGDTEMALRDEDSLGIVEAVQRYAKLFRSGKLLGDQFGLDTEFCRRDPYRANRQFIYDLLRKPGEENEFRLQGRPNSRVHNLPFMPLLCGDNPLSNELPSKFLRLTDYQHYILRQWAEGKFYNEVREGWVAQPNTFDPYADWTNKTA
;
A
#
# COMPACT_ATOMS: atom_id res chain seq x y z
N MET A 1 -11.15 -35.41 15.39
CA MET A 1 -10.49 -34.12 15.14
C MET A 1 -11.31 -33.10 15.87
N ALA A 2 -10.79 -32.51 16.95
CA ALA A 2 -11.49 -31.42 17.61
C ALA A 2 -11.42 -30.22 16.68
N GLU A 3 -12.56 -29.73 16.20
CA GLU A 3 -12.63 -28.43 15.53
C GLU A 3 -12.07 -27.40 16.51
N THR A 4 -10.93 -26.80 16.16
CA THR A 4 -10.45 -25.58 16.80
C THR A 4 -11.42 -24.47 16.42
N THR A 5 -12.53 -24.37 17.14
CA THR A 5 -13.47 -23.24 17.03
C THR A 5 -12.69 -21.97 17.37
N VAL A 6 -12.51 -21.09 16.38
CA VAL A 6 -11.87 -19.79 16.60
C VAL A 6 -12.74 -18.99 17.56
N THR A 7 -12.18 -18.63 18.72
CA THR A 7 -12.88 -17.79 19.69
C THR A 7 -13.17 -16.42 19.07
N PRO A 8 -14.42 -15.93 19.11
CA PRO A 8 -14.76 -14.64 18.53
C PRO A 8 -13.97 -13.52 19.21
N LYS A 9 -13.53 -12.55 18.40
CA LYS A 9 -12.85 -11.34 18.87
C LYS A 9 -13.79 -10.16 18.76
N TYR A 10 -13.87 -9.37 19.83
CA TYR A 10 -14.66 -8.15 19.88
C TYR A 10 -13.74 -6.94 19.84
N ARG A 11 -14.06 -5.95 18.99
CA ARG A 11 -13.29 -4.70 18.86
C ARG A 11 -14.22 -3.51 18.77
N ILE A 12 -13.78 -2.37 19.29
CA ILE A 12 -14.52 -1.11 19.20
C ILE A 12 -14.07 -0.37 17.94
N HIS A 13 -15.01 0.02 17.09
CA HIS A 13 -14.75 0.81 15.89
C HIS A 13 -15.52 2.13 15.92
N PRO A 14 -14.91 3.24 15.46
CA PRO A 14 -13.52 3.33 15.01
C PRO A 14 -12.52 3.15 16.16
N ALA A 15 -11.29 2.73 15.86
CA ALA A 15 -10.24 2.61 16.87
C ALA A 15 -9.85 3.98 17.45
N ILE A 16 -9.94 5.04 16.64
CA ILE A 16 -9.81 6.44 17.07
C ILE A 16 -11.02 7.19 16.50
N GLY A 17 -11.95 7.59 17.37
CA GLY A 17 -13.08 8.45 16.99
C GLY A 17 -12.74 9.93 17.11
N VAL A 18 -13.32 10.75 16.23
CA VAL A 18 -13.11 12.20 16.24
C VAL A 18 -14.43 12.90 16.49
N ALA A 19 -14.60 13.42 17.70
CA ALA A 19 -15.65 14.36 18.06
C ALA A 19 -15.16 15.79 17.77
N ARG A 20 -16.10 16.71 17.52
CA ARG A 20 -15.76 18.11 17.27
C ARG A 20 -16.56 19.06 18.13
N LEU A 21 -15.84 20.03 18.69
CA LEU A 21 -16.41 21.10 19.49
C LEU A 21 -17.42 21.93 18.69
N GLY A 22 -18.34 22.56 19.39
CA GLY A 22 -19.35 23.43 18.81
C GLY A 22 -20.14 24.14 19.91
N ASN A 23 -20.41 25.43 19.73
CA ASN A 23 -21.05 26.25 20.76
C ASN A 23 -22.58 26.19 20.75
N SER A 24 -23.19 25.28 19.98
CA SER A 24 -24.63 25.00 20.09
C SER A 24 -24.90 24.18 21.37
N PRO A 25 -25.78 24.66 22.27
CA PRO A 25 -26.03 24.01 23.56
C PRO A 25 -26.77 22.68 23.42
N HIS A 26 -27.60 22.52 22.38
CA HIS A 26 -28.52 21.39 22.27
C HIS A 26 -28.49 20.69 20.92
N GLU A 27 -28.08 21.37 19.84
CA GLU A 27 -28.02 20.75 18.51
C GLU A 27 -26.63 20.18 18.23
N PHE A 28 -26.63 18.96 17.68
CA PHE A 28 -25.42 18.27 17.24
C PHE A 28 -25.72 17.42 16.00
N CYS A 29 -24.66 16.91 15.40
CA CYS A 29 -24.72 15.92 14.33
C CYS A 29 -23.72 14.79 14.61
N ILE A 30 -23.78 13.70 13.86
CA ILE A 30 -22.80 12.61 13.95
C ILE A 30 -21.64 12.95 13.01
N SER A 31 -20.40 12.80 13.49
CA SER A 31 -19.19 13.01 12.70
C SER A 31 -19.20 12.14 11.43
N PRO A 32 -18.57 12.59 10.33
CA PRO A 32 -18.44 11.79 9.12
C PRO A 32 -17.79 10.43 9.39
N GLU A 33 -18.32 9.38 8.77
CA GLU A 33 -17.83 8.00 8.89
C GLU A 33 -17.16 7.49 7.60
N LYS A 34 -17.03 8.37 6.61
CA LYS A 34 -16.33 8.13 5.34
C LYS A 34 -15.40 9.31 5.04
N PRO A 35 -14.29 9.09 4.31
CA PRO A 35 -13.44 10.18 3.83
C PRO A 35 -14.25 11.17 2.99
N ALA A 36 -13.96 12.46 3.13
CA ALA A 36 -14.62 13.56 2.40
C ALA A 36 -16.15 13.64 2.56
N ALA A 37 -16.75 12.94 3.53
CA ALA A 37 -18.21 12.96 3.71
C ALA A 37 -18.67 14.11 4.61
N LEU A 38 -19.93 14.51 4.41
CA LEU A 38 -20.63 15.41 5.33
C LEU A 38 -21.02 14.69 6.63
N PRO A 39 -21.13 15.41 7.76
CA PRO A 39 -21.72 14.88 8.99
C PRO A 39 -23.16 14.39 8.78
N LEU A 40 -23.61 13.44 9.61
CA LEU A 40 -24.95 12.87 9.52
C LEU A 40 -25.93 13.59 10.45
N GLU A 41 -27.13 13.84 9.95
CA GLU A 41 -28.23 14.44 10.71
C GLU A 41 -28.81 13.42 11.69
N CYS A 42 -29.03 13.82 12.94
CA CYS A 42 -29.60 12.95 13.97
C CYS A 42 -30.60 13.69 14.87
N ASP A 43 -31.45 12.94 15.56
CA ASP A 43 -32.30 13.46 16.61
C ASP A 43 -31.52 13.76 17.90
N SER A 44 -32.21 14.29 18.92
CA SER A 44 -31.60 14.59 20.23
C SER A 44 -31.13 13.36 21.00
N SER A 45 -31.54 12.16 20.60
CA SER A 45 -31.10 10.88 21.17
C SER A 45 -29.98 10.22 20.35
N GLY A 46 -29.44 10.92 19.33
CA GLY A 46 -28.35 10.43 18.50
C GLY A 46 -28.79 9.41 17.44
N ASN A 47 -30.10 9.25 17.22
CA ASN A 47 -30.59 8.38 16.14
C ASN A 47 -30.48 9.12 14.81
N PRO A 48 -29.83 8.54 13.78
CA PRO A 48 -29.70 9.17 12.47
C PRO A 48 -31.04 9.27 11.76
N TYR A 49 -31.31 10.39 11.10
CA TYR A 49 -32.46 10.48 10.20
C TYR A 49 -32.18 9.71 8.93
N LEU A 50 -33.19 9.01 8.42
CA LEU A 50 -33.10 8.27 7.16
C LEU A 50 -33.67 9.08 6.00
N THR A 51 -33.19 8.80 4.79
CA THR A 51 -33.77 9.28 3.53
C THR A 51 -35.24 8.83 3.40
N PRO A 52 -36.07 9.48 2.56
CA PRO A 52 -37.50 9.14 2.45
C PRO A 52 -37.81 7.68 2.08
N ASP A 53 -36.87 6.97 1.46
CA ASP A 53 -36.95 5.54 1.16
C ASP A 53 -36.60 4.63 2.36
N GLY A 54 -36.15 5.21 3.47
CA GLY A 54 -35.79 4.51 4.70
C GLY A 54 -34.48 3.72 4.63
N THR A 55 -33.61 3.96 3.63
CA THR A 55 -32.43 3.11 3.41
C THR A 55 -31.11 3.73 3.86
N THR A 56 -30.96 5.05 3.75
CA THR A 56 -29.66 5.73 3.88
C THR A 56 -29.72 6.81 4.97
N GLU A 57 -28.68 6.91 5.80
CA GLU A 57 -28.57 7.98 6.80
C GLU A 57 -28.36 9.33 6.09
N ARG A 58 -29.13 10.35 6.47
CA ARG A 58 -29.12 11.68 5.85
C ARG A 58 -27.92 12.49 6.34
N THR A 59 -27.30 13.23 5.43
CA THR A 59 -26.30 14.24 5.77
C THR A 59 -26.97 15.51 6.29
N ILE A 60 -26.24 16.29 7.09
CA ILE A 60 -26.70 17.61 7.53
C ILE A 60 -26.91 18.56 6.34
N THR A 61 -27.80 19.53 6.52
CA THR A 61 -28.01 20.66 5.60
C THR A 61 -27.47 21.99 6.14
N SER A 62 -27.21 22.06 7.46
CA SER A 62 -26.63 23.21 8.13
C SER A 62 -25.66 22.77 9.22
N PHE A 63 -24.46 23.37 9.22
CA PHE A 63 -23.45 23.20 10.27
C PHE A 63 -23.75 24.02 11.53
N LYS A 64 -24.75 24.91 11.47
CA LYS A 64 -25.11 25.84 12.53
C LYS A 64 -26.56 25.70 12.92
N ASP A 65 -26.87 26.01 14.18
CA ASP A 65 -28.24 26.18 14.64
C ASP A 65 -28.86 27.50 14.16
N ALA A 66 -30.12 27.73 14.53
CA ALA A 66 -30.89 28.91 14.13
C ALA A 66 -30.26 30.23 14.62
N GLU A 67 -29.48 30.21 15.69
CA GLU A 67 -28.76 31.37 16.24
C GLU A 67 -27.35 31.54 15.65
N GLY A 68 -26.96 30.69 14.70
CA GLY A 68 -25.65 30.77 14.04
C GLY A 68 -24.49 30.16 14.84
N ARG A 69 -24.79 29.39 15.90
CA ARG A 69 -23.80 28.65 16.68
C ARG A 69 -23.48 27.33 16.01
N ILE A 70 -22.22 26.89 16.08
CA ILE A 70 -21.73 25.67 15.45
C ILE A 70 -22.29 24.45 16.19
N LYS A 71 -22.89 23.52 15.44
CA LYS A 71 -23.33 22.23 15.97
C LYS A 71 -22.11 21.39 16.36
N ARG A 72 -22.17 20.74 17.52
CA ARG A 72 -21.16 19.75 17.92
C ARG A 72 -21.22 18.55 16.97
N GLN A 73 -20.09 17.88 16.72
CA GLN A 73 -20.05 16.62 15.97
C GLN A 73 -19.69 15.48 16.91
N ALA A 74 -20.54 14.46 16.96
CA ALA A 74 -20.39 13.33 17.84
C ALA A 74 -19.62 12.19 17.16
N ALA A 75 -18.57 11.69 17.80
CA ALA A 75 -17.92 10.44 17.36
C ALA A 75 -18.83 9.26 17.71
N ARG A 76 -19.27 8.50 16.70
CA ARG A 76 -20.08 7.30 16.89
C ARG A 76 -19.19 6.07 16.95
N PHE A 77 -19.40 5.23 17.96
CA PHE A 77 -18.68 3.98 18.16
C PHE A 77 -19.64 2.79 18.19
N ASN A 78 -19.17 1.66 17.68
CA ASN A 78 -19.86 0.39 17.76
C ASN A 78 -18.88 -0.75 18.07
N VAL A 79 -19.38 -1.85 18.64
CA VAL A 79 -18.61 -3.08 18.79
C VAL A 79 -18.76 -3.92 17.52
N TYR A 80 -17.66 -4.46 17.03
CA TYR A 80 -17.60 -5.40 15.91
C TYR A 80 -17.18 -6.77 16.43
N ILE A 81 -17.74 -7.82 15.82
CA ILE A 81 -17.36 -9.22 16.05
C ILE A 81 -16.59 -9.73 14.84
N TYR A 82 -15.47 -10.41 15.12
CA TYR A 82 -14.63 -11.13 14.17
C TYR A 82 -14.63 -12.59 14.55
N ASP A 83 -15.14 -13.43 13.66
CA ASP A 83 -15.28 -14.87 13.84
C ASP A 83 -15.12 -15.60 12.49
N GLU A 84 -15.27 -16.92 12.47
CA GLU A 84 -15.12 -17.71 11.23
C GLU A 84 -16.14 -17.33 10.15
N THR A 85 -17.32 -16.86 10.52
CA THR A 85 -18.37 -16.44 9.59
C THR A 85 -18.20 -15.00 9.12
N SER A 86 -17.50 -14.19 9.91
CA SER A 86 -17.27 -12.76 9.70
C SER A 86 -15.79 -12.42 9.87
N PRO A 87 -14.88 -12.98 9.03
CA PRO A 87 -13.44 -12.77 9.18
C PRO A 87 -13.02 -11.31 8.98
N GLU A 88 -13.76 -10.56 8.16
CA GLU A 88 -13.56 -9.12 7.91
C GLU A 88 -14.19 -8.22 9.00
N GLY A 89 -14.87 -8.84 9.96
CA GLY A 89 -15.65 -8.18 10.99
C GLY A 89 -17.04 -7.76 10.51
N ARG A 90 -17.99 -7.75 11.45
CA ARG A 90 -19.30 -7.12 11.26
C ARG A 90 -19.73 -6.36 12.51
N PRO A 91 -20.58 -5.32 12.38
CA PRO A 91 -21.19 -4.68 13.53
C PRO A 91 -21.98 -5.68 14.36
N LEU A 92 -21.82 -5.64 15.67
CA LEU A 92 -22.60 -6.42 16.62
C LEU A 92 -23.94 -5.72 16.87
N ALA A 93 -25.03 -6.48 16.92
CA ALA A 93 -26.37 -5.98 17.18
C ALA A 93 -26.95 -6.56 18.48
N LEU A 94 -27.80 -5.79 19.16
CA LEU A 94 -28.60 -6.32 20.27
C LEU A 94 -29.44 -7.51 19.77
N GLY A 95 -29.44 -8.61 20.51
CA GLY A 95 -30.04 -9.88 20.11
C GLY A 95 -29.06 -10.88 19.49
N ASP A 96 -27.84 -10.46 19.12
CA ASP A 96 -26.84 -11.38 18.58
C ASP A 96 -26.34 -12.37 19.64
N PRO A 97 -25.96 -13.60 19.25
CA PRO A 97 -25.22 -14.50 20.14
C PRO A 97 -23.81 -13.94 20.40
N VAL A 98 -23.38 -14.00 21.65
CA VAL A 98 -22.02 -13.62 22.08
C VAL A 98 -21.45 -14.67 23.02
N GLU A 99 -20.15 -14.87 22.96
CA GLU A 99 -19.43 -15.83 23.79
C GLU A 99 -18.00 -15.34 24.11
N GLY A 100 -17.50 -15.70 25.29
CA GLY A 100 -16.19 -15.26 25.76
C GLY A 100 -15.97 -15.54 27.23
N GLY A 101 -14.72 -15.82 27.62
CA GLY A 101 -14.36 -16.12 29.02
C GLY A 101 -15.13 -17.30 29.62
N GLY A 102 -15.49 -18.29 28.79
CA GLY A 102 -16.28 -19.45 29.20
C GLY A 102 -17.78 -19.19 29.39
N ASN A 103 -18.28 -18.02 29.01
CA ASN A 103 -19.70 -17.69 29.01
C ASN A 103 -20.24 -17.58 27.58
N HIS A 104 -21.53 -17.85 27.39
CA HIS A 104 -22.25 -17.55 26.16
C HIS A 104 -23.70 -17.12 26.47
N GLY A 105 -24.31 -16.40 25.54
CA GLY A 105 -25.68 -15.92 25.67
C GLY A 105 -26.09 -14.98 24.55
N THR A 106 -27.23 -14.34 24.73
CA THR A 106 -27.77 -13.33 23.81
C THR A 106 -27.40 -11.94 24.30
N LEU A 107 -26.81 -11.10 23.45
CA LEU A 107 -26.51 -9.70 23.78
C LEU A 107 -27.81 -8.94 24.05
N VAL A 108 -27.92 -8.30 25.22
CA VAL A 108 -29.10 -7.52 25.62
C VAL A 108 -28.80 -6.05 25.84
N ASP A 109 -27.54 -5.70 26.11
CA ASP A 109 -27.10 -4.32 26.26
C ASP A 109 -25.59 -4.20 26.04
N ILE A 110 -25.10 -2.98 25.82
CA ILE A 110 -23.67 -2.65 25.79
C ILE A 110 -23.44 -1.53 26.80
N GLN A 111 -22.62 -1.80 27.82
CA GLN A 111 -22.18 -0.81 28.77
C GLN A 111 -20.92 -0.14 28.27
N TRP A 112 -21.00 1.16 28.00
CA TRP A 112 -19.88 1.97 27.56
C TRP A 112 -19.25 2.71 28.73
N ARG A 113 -17.92 2.82 28.73
CA ARG A 113 -17.15 3.66 29.64
C ARG A 113 -16.22 4.54 28.82
N VAL A 114 -16.26 5.84 29.08
CA VAL A 114 -15.36 6.82 28.43
C VAL A 114 -14.70 7.68 29.50
N TYR A 115 -13.42 7.99 29.32
CA TYR A 115 -12.66 8.81 30.27
C TYR A 115 -11.89 9.91 29.55
N LEU A 116 -12.49 11.11 29.47
CA LEU A 116 -11.85 12.28 28.86
C LEU A 116 -11.02 13.06 29.87
N ALA A 117 -9.91 13.63 29.42
CA ALA A 117 -9.15 14.63 30.17
C ALA A 117 -8.52 15.68 29.24
N ASN A 118 -8.14 16.83 29.79
CA ASN A 118 -7.30 17.82 29.12
C ASN A 118 -6.03 18.07 29.93
N LYS A 119 -4.86 17.78 29.34
CA LYS A 119 -3.55 17.94 29.97
C LYS A 119 -2.73 19.10 29.41
N LYS A 120 -3.31 19.95 28.55
CA LYS A 120 -2.56 21.00 27.86
C LYS A 120 -1.87 21.98 28.79
N ALA A 121 -2.50 22.37 29.90
CA ALA A 121 -1.96 23.36 30.81
C ALA A 121 -0.84 22.80 31.72
N VAL A 122 -0.86 21.50 32.03
CA VAL A 122 0.20 20.86 32.83
C VAL A 122 1.41 20.44 32.00
N TRP A 123 1.27 20.36 30.68
CA TRP A 123 2.27 19.78 29.79
C TRP A 123 3.47 20.69 29.51
N TYR A 124 4.42 20.18 28.75
CA TYR A 124 5.53 20.92 28.17
C TYR A 124 5.05 22.01 27.21
N GLN A 125 5.87 23.06 27.04
CA GLN A 125 5.69 24.04 25.98
C GLN A 125 5.86 23.35 24.62
N PHE A 126 5.01 23.73 23.66
CA PHE A 126 5.19 23.34 22.27
C PHE A 126 6.39 24.09 21.69
N ASP A 127 7.37 23.34 21.20
CA ASP A 127 8.57 23.86 20.52
C ASP A 127 8.88 22.98 19.30
N ALA A 128 8.06 23.15 18.25
CA ALA A 128 8.13 22.37 17.02
C ALA A 128 8.23 20.85 17.28
N LEU A 129 9.36 20.21 16.94
CA LEU A 129 9.59 18.77 17.12
C LEU A 129 10.33 18.42 18.42
N SER A 130 10.81 19.40 19.19
CA SER A 130 11.47 19.15 20.46
C SER A 130 10.52 18.35 21.38
N GLY A 131 10.95 17.15 21.76
CA GLY A 131 10.15 16.20 22.55
C GLY A 131 9.60 14.99 21.80
N GLU A 132 9.70 14.93 20.46
CA GLU A 132 9.15 13.83 19.66
C GLU A 132 9.74 12.44 20.01
N HIS A 133 10.98 12.44 20.51
CA HIS A 133 11.70 11.24 20.97
C HIS A 133 11.83 11.18 22.50
N GLY A 134 11.01 11.96 23.20
CA GLY A 134 11.11 12.21 24.65
C GLY A 134 11.57 13.63 24.94
N TYR A 135 11.10 14.18 26.05
CA TYR A 135 11.47 15.51 26.52
C TYR A 135 12.71 15.43 27.41
N ASP A 136 13.67 16.31 27.17
CA ASP A 136 14.79 16.53 28.08
C ASP A 136 14.31 17.11 29.42
N ALA A 137 15.09 16.89 30.48
CA ALA A 137 14.74 17.36 31.82
C ALA A 137 14.63 18.89 31.90
N GLU A 138 15.36 19.60 31.04
CA GLU A 138 15.38 21.05 30.92
C GLU A 138 14.30 21.60 29.98
N HIS A 139 13.51 20.75 29.31
CA HIS A 139 12.48 21.22 28.38
C HIS A 139 11.42 22.05 29.12
N PRO A 140 11.09 23.26 28.64
CA PRO A 140 10.26 24.19 29.40
C PRO A 140 8.83 23.65 29.57
N LEU A 141 8.31 23.81 30.78
CA LEU A 141 6.92 23.50 31.11
C LEU A 141 6.01 24.68 30.78
N ARG A 142 4.74 24.40 30.46
CA ARG A 142 3.67 25.39 30.60
C ARG A 142 3.37 25.60 32.08
N ASN A 143 2.93 26.80 32.40
CA ASN A 143 2.73 27.28 33.76
C ASN A 143 3.96 26.98 34.64
N PRO A 144 5.17 27.43 34.25
CA PRO A 144 6.41 27.07 34.94
C PRO A 144 6.50 27.64 36.37
N ASP A 145 5.77 28.73 36.64
CA ASP A 145 5.69 29.33 37.97
C ASP A 145 4.97 28.43 39.00
N ILE A 146 4.19 27.44 38.55
CA ILE A 146 3.51 26.46 39.40
C ILE A 146 4.43 25.24 39.58
N THR A 147 5.09 25.19 40.74
CA THR A 147 6.16 24.22 41.04
C THR A 147 5.74 23.13 42.03
N ASP A 148 4.71 23.36 42.85
CA ASP A 148 4.16 22.32 43.74
C ASP A 148 3.48 21.21 42.91
N GLU A 149 3.82 19.95 43.21
CA GLU A 149 3.32 18.81 42.44
C GLU A 149 1.80 18.67 42.50
N ASN A 150 1.17 18.98 43.63
CA ASN A 150 -0.29 18.90 43.78
C ASN A 150 -0.98 20.04 43.04
N GLU A 151 -0.43 21.25 43.08
CA GLU A 151 -0.93 22.39 42.29
C GLU A 151 -0.79 22.14 40.79
N ARG A 152 0.30 21.49 40.35
CA ARG A 152 0.45 21.08 38.94
C ARG A 152 -0.63 20.08 38.52
N GLN A 153 -1.03 19.15 39.38
CA GLN A 153 -2.16 18.26 39.07
C GLN A 153 -3.47 19.03 38.88
N GLN A 154 -3.66 20.17 39.55
CA GLN A 154 -4.84 21.03 39.35
C GLN A 154 -4.89 21.71 37.97
N LEU A 155 -3.80 21.67 37.18
CA LEU A 155 -3.78 22.13 35.80
C LEU A 155 -4.43 21.13 34.82
N ILE A 156 -4.74 19.91 35.26
CA ILE A 156 -5.42 18.91 34.44
C ILE A 156 -6.93 19.10 34.59
N ILE A 157 -7.65 19.22 33.47
CA ILE A 157 -9.11 19.10 33.50
C ILE A 157 -9.45 17.62 33.47
N ASP A 158 -9.95 17.10 34.59
CA ASP A 158 -10.25 15.69 34.80
C ASP A 158 -11.63 15.53 35.48
N PRO A 159 -12.71 15.32 34.70
CA PRO A 159 -14.04 15.06 35.23
C PRO A 159 -14.24 13.62 35.74
N GLY A 160 -13.27 12.73 35.58
CA GLY A 160 -13.38 11.30 35.80
C GLY A 160 -14.19 10.56 34.72
N PRO A 161 -14.22 9.21 34.77
CA PRO A 161 -14.93 8.42 33.77
C PRO A 161 -16.46 8.61 33.83
N ARG A 162 -17.11 8.41 32.69
CA ARG A 162 -18.57 8.35 32.54
C ARG A 162 -19.02 7.03 31.93
N TYR A 163 -20.23 6.63 32.29
CA TYR A 163 -20.83 5.35 31.92
C TYR A 163 -22.22 5.58 31.33
N VAL A 164 -22.52 4.89 30.25
CA VAL A 164 -23.84 4.85 29.63
C VAL A 164 -24.18 3.46 29.14
N ASP A 165 -25.46 3.16 29.07
CA ASP A 165 -26.03 1.95 28.49
C ASP A 165 -27.37 2.29 27.82
N SER A 166 -27.95 1.33 27.09
CA SER A 166 -29.20 1.59 26.36
C SER A 166 -30.45 1.50 27.23
N THR A 167 -30.35 0.94 28.44
CA THR A 167 -31.52 0.56 29.26
C THR A 167 -31.75 1.40 30.51
N THR A 168 -30.70 1.82 31.22
CA THR A 168 -30.79 2.49 32.53
C THR A 168 -30.31 3.93 32.49
N ARG A 169 -29.19 4.19 31.82
CA ARG A 169 -28.56 5.51 31.76
C ARG A 169 -28.04 5.79 30.35
N ARG A 170 -28.92 6.35 29.53
CA ARG A 170 -28.62 6.67 28.12
C ARG A 170 -27.78 7.92 27.89
N ARG A 171 -27.53 8.75 28.91
CA ARG A 171 -26.74 9.99 28.80
C ARG A 171 -25.93 10.27 30.07
N ALA A 172 -24.71 10.78 29.91
CA ALA A 172 -23.86 11.23 31.00
C ALA A 172 -22.94 12.38 30.57
N GLU A 173 -22.73 13.36 31.45
CA GLU A 173 -21.93 14.56 31.17
C GLU A 173 -20.60 14.55 31.92
N PHE A 174 -19.53 14.98 31.28
CA PHE A 174 -18.20 15.18 31.87
C PHE A 174 -18.10 16.52 32.62
N SER A 175 -19.02 16.77 33.55
CA SER A 175 -19.16 18.05 34.25
C SER A 175 -18.24 18.20 35.47
N ARG A 176 -18.05 19.47 35.88
CA ARG A 176 -17.43 19.89 37.16
C ARG A 176 -18.10 19.29 38.39
N SER A 177 -19.40 19.03 38.34
CA SER A 177 -20.12 18.39 39.45
C SER A 177 -19.73 16.92 39.66
N GLY A 178 -19.08 16.29 38.67
CA GLY A 178 -18.63 14.91 38.76
C GLY A 178 -19.76 13.89 38.68
N SER A 179 -19.41 12.61 38.86
CA SER A 179 -20.37 11.50 38.97
C SER A 179 -20.68 11.09 40.41
N GLY A 180 -20.04 11.75 41.40
CA GLY A 180 -20.07 11.38 42.81
C GLY A 180 -19.10 10.26 43.22
N ALA A 181 -18.51 9.54 42.26
CA ALA A 181 -17.55 8.45 42.50
C ALA A 181 -16.08 8.85 42.29
N TYR A 182 -15.85 10.04 41.73
CA TYR A 182 -14.54 10.60 41.42
C TYR A 182 -14.55 12.08 41.82
N ALA A 183 -13.43 12.58 42.34
CA ALA A 183 -13.27 14.00 42.65
C ALA A 183 -12.78 14.72 41.39
N PRO A 184 -13.63 15.48 40.68
CA PRO A 184 -13.24 16.11 39.44
C PRO A 184 -12.28 17.29 39.68
N THR A 185 -11.38 17.50 38.73
CA THR A 185 -10.45 18.63 38.71
C THR A 185 -10.81 19.53 37.53
N PHE A 186 -11.03 20.81 37.81
CA PHE A 186 -11.35 21.83 36.82
C PHE A 186 -10.66 23.15 37.18
N PRO A 187 -10.39 24.03 36.21
CA PRO A 187 -9.89 25.37 36.48
C PRO A 187 -10.91 26.18 37.32
N PRO A 188 -10.51 27.34 37.89
CA PRO A 188 -11.45 28.23 38.59
C PRO A 188 -12.71 28.54 37.78
N GLU A 189 -13.85 28.77 38.42
CA GLU A 189 -15.14 29.00 37.73
C GLU A 189 -15.18 30.36 36.99
N ASP A 190 -14.37 31.32 37.43
CA ASP A 190 -14.38 32.72 36.97
C ASP A 190 -13.42 33.01 35.80
N LEU A 191 -13.04 31.98 35.03
CA LEU A 191 -12.22 32.17 33.82
C LEU A 191 -12.81 33.22 32.89
N GLN A 192 -11.94 34.03 32.29
CA GLN A 192 -12.31 35.02 31.29
C GLN A 192 -11.72 34.67 29.92
N PRO A 193 -12.47 34.80 28.80
CA PRO A 193 -13.87 35.26 28.72
C PRO A 193 -14.90 34.15 28.98
N HIS A 194 -14.50 32.87 28.99
CA HIS A 194 -15.42 31.75 29.09
C HIS A 194 -15.00 30.76 30.17
N SER A 195 -15.94 30.42 31.05
CA SER A 195 -15.83 29.33 32.01
C SER A 195 -15.84 27.96 31.32
N ILE A 196 -15.16 27.00 31.93
CA ILE A 196 -15.12 25.61 31.49
C ILE A 196 -15.68 24.76 32.62
N ASP A 197 -16.86 24.20 32.41
CA ASP A 197 -17.58 23.39 33.40
C ASP A 197 -17.85 21.97 32.93
N THR A 198 -17.46 21.64 31.70
CA THR A 198 -17.63 20.33 31.09
C THR A 198 -16.58 20.07 30.01
N LEU A 199 -16.20 18.80 29.83
CA LEU A 199 -15.45 18.34 28.64
C LEU A 199 -16.37 17.72 27.57
N GLY A 200 -17.69 17.83 27.75
CA GLY A 200 -18.70 17.31 26.83
C GLY A 200 -19.57 16.23 27.48
N GLU A 201 -20.09 15.32 26.67
CA GLU A 201 -21.06 14.32 27.11
C GLU A 201 -21.03 13.06 26.25
N ILE A 202 -21.57 11.97 26.79
CA ILE A 202 -21.77 10.71 26.08
C ILE A 202 -23.24 10.30 26.13
N LEU A 203 -23.69 9.63 25.08
CA LEU A 203 -25.01 9.01 25.04
C LEU A 203 -25.02 7.72 24.22
N THR A 204 -26.10 6.95 24.31
CA THR A 204 -26.35 5.80 23.43
C THR A 204 -27.58 6.02 22.56
N ASP A 205 -27.48 5.61 21.29
CA ASP A 205 -28.63 5.56 20.40
C ASP A 205 -29.52 4.33 20.68
N ASP A 206 -30.62 4.19 19.92
CA ASP A 206 -31.58 3.08 20.11
C ASP A 206 -31.02 1.71 19.70
N LYS A 207 -29.86 1.67 19.04
CA LYS A 207 -29.16 0.44 18.65
C LYS A 207 -28.04 0.07 19.64
N GLY A 208 -27.87 0.83 20.72
CA GLY A 208 -26.81 0.62 21.71
C GLY A 208 -25.42 1.10 21.27
N ARG A 209 -25.33 1.86 20.18
CA ARG A 209 -24.09 2.50 19.72
C ARG A 209 -23.79 3.70 20.61
N LEU A 210 -22.52 3.93 20.90
CA LEU A 210 -22.06 5.08 21.70
C LEU A 210 -21.89 6.30 20.81
N LEU A 211 -22.29 7.47 21.30
CA LEU A 211 -21.93 8.77 20.75
C LEU A 211 -21.17 9.57 21.81
N VAL A 212 -20.01 10.10 21.43
CA VAL A 212 -19.21 10.99 22.28
C VAL A 212 -19.21 12.39 21.68
N LEU A 213 -19.67 13.37 22.47
CA LEU A 213 -19.61 14.81 22.15
C LEU A 213 -18.52 15.47 22.97
N GLY A 214 -17.70 16.30 22.32
CA GLY A 214 -16.74 17.16 23.01
C GLY A 214 -17.40 18.35 23.71
N GLY A 215 -16.56 19.24 24.24
CA GLY A 215 -16.96 20.51 24.83
C GLY A 215 -17.62 21.49 23.85
N CYS A 216 -17.87 22.69 24.35
CA CYS A 216 -18.61 23.74 23.66
C CYS A 216 -17.71 24.74 22.91
N GLY A 217 -16.39 24.54 22.90
CA GLY A 217 -15.43 25.49 22.32
C GLY A 217 -15.08 26.64 23.26
N ASN A 218 -15.20 26.43 24.57
CA ASN A 218 -14.86 27.42 25.58
C ASN A 218 -13.35 27.45 25.81
N SER A 219 -12.81 28.65 25.97
CA SER A 219 -11.42 28.88 26.37
C SER A 219 -11.35 30.11 27.26
N GLY A 220 -10.52 30.06 28.29
CA GLY A 220 -10.41 31.16 29.24
C GLY A 220 -9.15 31.09 30.08
N THR A 221 -8.84 32.20 30.74
CA THR A 221 -7.69 32.34 31.62
C THR A 221 -8.09 32.67 33.05
N CYS A 222 -7.32 32.15 34.01
CA CYS A 222 -7.41 32.52 35.42
C CYS A 222 -6.61 33.80 35.75
N LYS A 223 -5.84 34.36 34.80
CA LYS A 223 -5.11 35.61 34.99
C LYS A 223 -6.06 36.80 34.97
N THR A 224 -5.88 37.73 35.91
CA THR A 224 -6.73 38.92 36.09
C THR A 224 -5.88 40.20 36.08
N GLY A 225 -6.53 41.36 35.99
CA GLY A 225 -5.88 42.67 36.05
C GLY A 225 -5.67 43.35 34.69
N PHE A 226 -4.99 44.51 34.72
CA PHE A 226 -4.79 45.33 33.53
C PHE A 226 -3.95 44.56 32.49
N GLY A 227 -4.57 44.28 31.33
CA GLY A 227 -3.94 43.53 30.24
C GLY A 227 -4.38 42.07 30.09
N HIS A 228 -5.31 41.56 30.91
CA HIS A 228 -5.94 40.24 30.77
C HIS A 228 -7.46 40.34 30.55
N PRO A 229 -8.11 39.38 29.85
CA PRO A 229 -7.53 38.20 29.20
C PRO A 229 -6.69 38.57 27.96
N ARG A 230 -5.55 37.90 27.78
CA ARG A 230 -4.62 38.15 26.66
C ARG A 230 -3.92 36.85 26.26
N ILE A 231 -3.76 36.68 24.95
CA ILE A 231 -3.00 35.62 24.30
C ILE A 231 -1.73 36.27 23.76
N ASP A 232 -0.58 35.73 24.13
CA ASP A 232 0.74 36.27 23.78
C ASP A 232 1.42 35.47 22.67
N THR A 233 1.15 34.16 22.60
CA THR A 233 1.73 33.27 21.61
C THR A 233 0.66 32.40 20.98
N TYR A 234 0.96 31.80 19.83
CA TYR A 234 0.01 30.94 19.13
C TYR A 234 -0.24 29.59 19.86
N ALA A 235 0.68 29.14 20.71
CA ALA A 235 0.62 27.80 21.33
C ALA A 235 0.78 27.79 22.86
N ASN A 236 1.67 28.59 23.43
CA ASN A 236 2.05 28.52 24.84
C ASN A 236 1.57 29.78 25.57
N ASN A 237 0.45 29.67 26.28
CA ASN A 237 -0.16 30.78 27.01
C ASN A 237 -0.43 30.35 28.46
N ASP A 238 0.42 30.79 29.38
CA ASP A 238 0.30 30.41 30.79
C ASP A 238 -0.98 31.00 31.42
N GLY A 239 -1.62 30.18 32.26
CA GLY A 239 -2.89 30.47 32.92
C GLY A 239 -4.12 30.26 32.03
N TRP A 240 -3.97 29.74 30.81
CA TRP A 240 -5.08 29.46 29.90
C TRP A 240 -5.50 27.98 29.90
N PHE A 241 -6.79 27.77 29.70
CA PHE A 241 -7.45 26.48 29.58
C PHE A 241 -8.40 26.49 28.39
N ASP A 242 -8.64 25.31 27.82
CA ASP A 242 -9.67 25.07 26.79
C ASP A 242 -10.43 23.77 27.10
N ASP A 243 -11.56 23.56 26.42
CA ASP A 243 -12.42 22.38 26.60
C ASP A 243 -12.23 21.30 25.52
N THR A 244 -11.07 21.31 24.83
CA THR A 244 -10.66 20.12 24.07
C THR A 244 -10.34 18.99 25.04
N SER A 245 -10.38 17.75 24.56
CA SER A 245 -10.01 16.59 25.39
C SER A 245 -9.76 15.37 24.54
N ASP A 246 -9.21 14.34 25.15
CA ASP A 246 -9.10 13.01 24.57
C ASP A 246 -9.13 11.95 25.66
N GLY A 247 -9.32 10.69 25.26
CA GLY A 247 -9.20 9.58 26.20
C GLY A 247 -9.75 8.24 25.71
N PRO A 248 -9.63 7.19 26.54
CA PRO A 248 -10.02 5.84 26.17
C PRO A 248 -11.54 5.64 26.16
N VAL A 249 -11.98 4.79 25.24
CA VAL A 249 -13.34 4.28 25.08
C VAL A 249 -13.31 2.77 25.30
N MET A 250 -14.09 2.29 26.26
CA MET A 250 -14.18 0.88 26.65
C MET A 250 -15.62 0.41 26.57
N ALA A 251 -15.82 -0.88 26.31
CA ALA A 251 -17.14 -1.50 26.26
C ALA A 251 -17.17 -2.81 27.05
N ARG A 252 -18.32 -3.08 27.66
CA ARG A 252 -18.68 -4.34 28.28
C ARG A 252 -19.98 -4.83 27.65
N LEU A 253 -19.92 -6.02 27.06
CA LEU A 253 -21.09 -6.70 26.52
C LEU A 253 -21.90 -7.26 27.69
N VAL A 254 -23.19 -6.95 27.73
CA VAL A 254 -24.15 -7.50 28.69
C VAL A 254 -24.99 -8.53 27.97
N MET A 255 -24.93 -9.79 28.40
CA MET A 255 -25.68 -10.88 27.76
C MET A 255 -26.59 -11.59 28.76
N TYR A 256 -27.71 -12.08 28.27
CA TYR A 256 -28.55 -13.03 28.99
C TYR A 256 -28.13 -14.46 28.66
N SER A 257 -27.66 -15.20 29.67
CA SER A 257 -27.31 -16.61 29.51
C SER A 257 -28.49 -17.47 29.97
N SER A 258 -29.06 -18.24 29.04
CA SER A 258 -30.19 -19.14 29.29
C SER A 258 -29.79 -20.29 30.24
N GLU A 259 -28.57 -20.80 30.13
CA GLU A 259 -28.05 -21.90 30.95
C GLU A 259 -28.07 -21.60 32.44
N VAL A 260 -27.70 -20.37 32.81
CA VAL A 260 -27.67 -19.92 34.21
C VAL A 260 -28.82 -18.97 34.56
N SER A 261 -29.71 -18.71 33.60
CA SER A 261 -30.88 -17.83 33.72
C SER A 261 -30.56 -16.46 34.36
N ARG A 262 -29.41 -15.87 34.02
CA ARG A 262 -28.96 -14.58 34.56
C ARG A 262 -28.08 -13.80 33.58
N LEU A 263 -27.91 -12.51 33.86
CA LEU A 263 -26.98 -11.67 33.12
C LEU A 263 -25.52 -12.09 33.36
N ARG A 264 -24.73 -12.04 32.30
CA ARG A 264 -23.28 -12.25 32.25
C ARG A 264 -22.62 -11.15 31.45
N TYR A 265 -21.31 -11.04 31.59
CA TYR A 265 -20.54 -9.93 31.03
C TYR A 265 -19.30 -10.43 30.30
N ILE A 266 -18.96 -9.77 29.21
CA ILE A 266 -17.69 -9.92 28.49
C ILE A 266 -17.10 -8.51 28.35
N ASP A 267 -15.89 -8.29 28.87
CA ASP A 267 -15.16 -7.05 28.63
C ASP A 267 -14.54 -7.11 27.23
N VAL A 268 -14.71 -6.05 26.44
CA VAL A 268 -14.07 -5.95 25.14
C VAL A 268 -12.59 -5.67 25.35
N GLU A 269 -11.73 -6.59 24.91
CA GLU A 269 -10.29 -6.60 25.20
C GLU A 269 -9.55 -5.39 24.62
N TYR A 270 -9.97 -4.93 23.44
CA TYR A 270 -9.29 -3.85 22.72
C TYR A 270 -10.07 -2.53 22.87
N PRO A 271 -9.62 -1.61 23.75
CA PRO A 271 -10.23 -0.29 23.86
C PRO A 271 -9.98 0.55 22.61
N ALA A 272 -10.86 1.50 22.35
CA ALA A 272 -10.65 2.57 21.37
C ALA A 272 -10.22 3.86 22.07
N TRP A 273 -9.97 4.90 21.28
CA TRP A 273 -9.68 6.26 21.75
C TRP A 273 -10.65 7.25 21.12
N VAL A 274 -10.88 8.39 21.77
CA VAL A 274 -11.63 9.50 21.19
C VAL A 274 -10.84 10.80 21.33
N LEU A 275 -10.90 11.63 20.29
CA LEU A 275 -10.36 12.99 20.24
C LEU A 275 -11.53 13.99 20.15
N ALA A 276 -11.63 14.92 21.08
CA ALA A 276 -12.53 16.08 20.99
C ALA A 276 -11.75 17.29 20.44
N ALA A 277 -11.75 17.42 19.11
CA ALA A 277 -10.97 18.39 18.37
C ALA A 277 -11.79 19.64 17.96
N TYR A 278 -11.11 20.66 17.44
CA TYR A 278 -11.77 21.84 16.89
C TYR A 278 -12.69 21.50 15.67
N PRO A 279 -13.63 22.40 15.30
CA PRO A 279 -14.53 22.18 14.18
C PRO A 279 -13.82 21.88 12.85
N ARG A 280 -14.36 20.97 12.03
CA ARG A 280 -13.95 20.77 10.64
C ARG A 280 -14.78 21.70 9.77
N TYR A 281 -14.24 22.86 9.46
CA TYR A 281 -14.93 23.88 8.67
C TYR A 281 -15.15 23.47 7.20
N CYS A 282 -14.36 22.53 6.69
CA CYS A 282 -14.52 21.96 5.35
C CYS A 282 -14.33 20.44 5.41
N PRO A 283 -15.40 19.66 5.69
CA PRO A 283 -15.31 18.19 5.81
C PRO A 283 -15.14 17.48 4.47
N GLU A 284 -15.57 18.08 3.36
CA GLU A 284 -15.55 17.48 2.02
C GLU A 284 -14.16 17.53 1.37
N ILE A 285 -13.27 18.41 1.81
CA ILE A 285 -11.88 18.48 1.33
C ILE A 285 -10.98 17.78 2.35
N LEU A 286 -10.34 16.68 1.94
CA LEU A 286 -9.35 15.98 2.76
C LEU A 286 -8.00 16.68 2.77
N ASP A 287 -7.26 16.52 3.87
CA ASP A 287 -5.86 16.94 3.97
C ASP A 287 -4.99 16.16 2.96
N ILE A 288 -3.86 16.73 2.50
CA ILE A 288 -2.97 16.03 1.55
C ILE A 288 -2.52 14.68 2.12
N ILE A 289 -2.21 14.67 3.42
CA ILE A 289 -1.88 13.48 4.20
C ILE A 289 -2.86 13.44 5.37
N THR A 290 -3.63 12.36 5.50
CA THR A 290 -4.57 12.17 6.60
C THR A 290 -3.91 11.45 7.78
N LEU A 291 -4.50 11.56 8.98
CA LEU A 291 -4.04 10.79 10.14
C LEU A 291 -4.07 9.27 9.89
N GLU A 292 -5.07 8.79 9.17
CA GLU A 292 -5.18 7.38 8.77
C GLU A 292 -3.96 6.93 7.97
N GLU A 293 -3.50 7.74 7.02
CA GLU A 293 -2.35 7.41 6.16
C GLU A 293 -1.04 7.45 6.94
N VAL A 294 -0.90 8.36 7.91
CA VAL A 294 0.24 8.37 8.84
C VAL A 294 0.25 7.10 9.68
N VAL A 295 -0.89 6.71 10.26
CA VAL A 295 -1.01 5.49 11.05
C VAL A 295 -0.76 4.25 10.20
N GLN A 296 -1.23 4.22 8.95
CA GLN A 296 -0.99 3.13 8.02
C GLN A 296 0.51 3.00 7.69
N ASP A 297 1.17 4.10 7.36
CA ASP A 297 2.60 4.13 7.09
C ASP A 297 3.42 3.63 8.30
N VAL A 298 3.08 4.10 9.51
CA VAL A 298 3.67 3.62 10.76
C VAL A 298 3.39 2.13 10.98
N ALA A 299 2.16 1.66 10.78
CA ALA A 299 1.81 0.25 10.95
C ALA A 299 2.62 -0.66 10.01
N ILE A 300 2.82 -0.23 8.76
CA ILE A 300 3.59 -0.97 7.75
C ILE A 300 5.08 -0.97 8.12
N ARG A 301 5.67 0.20 8.43
CA ARG A 301 7.12 0.34 8.63
C ARG A 301 7.59 -0.08 10.01
N GLU A 302 6.77 0.13 11.04
CA GLU A 302 7.15 -0.03 12.44
C GLU A 302 6.49 -1.22 13.14
N PHE A 303 5.40 -1.77 12.59
CA PHE A 303 4.64 -2.85 13.22
C PHE A 303 4.42 -4.07 12.31
N ALA A 304 5.16 -4.14 11.19
CA ALA A 304 5.11 -5.26 10.24
C ALA A 304 3.68 -5.62 9.80
N ALA A 305 2.78 -4.64 9.70
CA ALA A 305 1.36 -4.88 9.40
C ALA A 305 1.15 -5.42 7.97
N ARG A 306 2.07 -5.11 7.04
CA ARG A 306 2.06 -5.59 5.65
C ARG A 306 3.45 -6.08 5.22
N PRO A 307 3.90 -7.24 5.72
CA PRO A 307 5.22 -7.77 5.41
C PRO A 307 5.34 -8.25 3.96
N ASP A 308 4.21 -8.35 3.24
CA ASP A 308 4.14 -8.50 1.79
C ASP A 308 4.52 -7.21 1.02
N LEU A 309 4.34 -6.04 1.64
CA LEU A 309 4.69 -4.73 1.07
C LEU A 309 6.05 -4.22 1.52
N TYR A 310 6.37 -4.36 2.81
CA TYR A 310 7.60 -3.86 3.42
C TYR A 310 8.16 -4.90 4.36
N GLY A 311 9.36 -5.41 4.07
CA GLY A 311 9.88 -6.59 4.74
C GLY A 311 11.29 -6.97 4.27
N PRO A 312 11.85 -8.07 4.80
CA PRO A 312 13.14 -8.59 4.38
C PRO A 312 13.21 -8.87 2.87
N THR A 313 14.31 -8.52 2.22
CA THR A 313 14.52 -8.79 0.79
C THR A 313 14.28 -10.27 0.48
N GLY A 314 13.41 -10.54 -0.50
CA GLY A 314 13.07 -11.90 -0.94
C GLY A 314 11.95 -12.59 -0.14
N SER A 315 11.42 -12.01 0.94
CA SER A 315 10.34 -12.63 1.72
C SER A 315 8.93 -12.33 1.21
N PHE A 316 8.75 -11.39 0.28
CA PHE A 316 7.44 -10.83 -0.06
C PHE A 316 6.41 -11.84 -0.59
N GLY A 317 6.84 -12.93 -1.24
CA GLY A 317 5.94 -13.96 -1.76
C GLY A 317 5.38 -14.89 -0.66
N HIS A 318 6.10 -15.02 0.45
CA HIS A 318 5.72 -15.83 1.60
C HIS A 318 6.13 -15.13 2.90
N PRO A 319 5.52 -13.96 3.19
CA PRO A 319 5.96 -13.12 4.28
C PRO A 319 5.61 -13.77 5.62
N LYS A 320 6.51 -13.68 6.59
CA LYS A 320 6.25 -14.16 7.95
C LYS A 320 5.32 -13.18 8.66
N HIS A 321 4.21 -13.67 9.22
CA HIS A 321 3.38 -12.89 10.13
C HIS A 321 4.13 -12.62 11.44
N ILE A 322 4.07 -11.37 11.90
CA ILE A 322 4.65 -10.94 13.18
C ILE A 322 3.51 -10.32 13.98
N ASP A 323 3.31 -10.80 15.20
CA ASP A 323 2.31 -10.21 16.09
C ASP A 323 2.75 -8.79 16.49
N PRO A 324 1.93 -7.75 16.28
CA PRO A 324 2.30 -6.37 16.63
C PRO A 324 2.48 -6.14 18.13
N THR A 325 2.05 -7.08 18.98
CA THR A 325 2.25 -7.05 20.44
C THR A 325 3.53 -7.76 20.90
N ASP A 326 4.18 -8.55 20.03
CA ASP A 326 5.46 -9.20 20.31
C ASP A 326 6.62 -8.25 20.00
N LEU A 327 6.96 -7.43 21.01
CA LEU A 327 8.04 -6.44 20.91
C LEU A 327 9.40 -7.05 20.58
N ALA A 328 9.67 -8.29 21.00
CA ALA A 328 10.94 -8.96 20.74
C ALA A 328 11.04 -9.38 19.27
N ALA A 329 9.97 -9.98 18.73
CA ALA A 329 9.89 -10.34 17.32
C ALA A 329 9.94 -9.10 16.42
N LEU A 330 9.24 -8.02 16.79
CA LEU A 330 9.29 -6.75 16.06
C LEU A 330 10.70 -6.16 16.06
N THR A 331 11.39 -6.17 17.20
CA THR A 331 12.78 -5.66 17.28
C THR A 331 13.71 -6.42 16.34
N TYR A 332 13.61 -7.75 16.29
CA TYR A 332 14.40 -8.57 15.38
C TYR A 332 14.09 -8.29 13.91
N TRP A 333 12.80 -8.12 13.58
CA TRP A 333 12.38 -7.76 12.23
C TRP A 333 12.90 -6.38 11.82
N LYS A 334 12.80 -5.37 12.68
CA LYS A 334 13.35 -4.02 12.44
C LYS A 334 14.86 -3.99 12.25
N ALA A 335 15.59 -4.90 12.89
CA ALA A 335 17.04 -5.03 12.74
C ALA A 335 17.46 -5.70 11.41
N SER A 336 16.52 -6.27 10.66
CA SER A 336 16.78 -6.88 9.35
C SER A 336 16.90 -5.82 8.25
N ARG A 337 17.42 -6.20 7.08
CA ARG A 337 17.40 -5.32 5.90
C ARG A 337 15.99 -5.27 5.31
N LEU A 338 15.23 -4.25 5.68
CA LEU A 338 13.86 -4.04 5.22
C LEU A 338 13.82 -3.21 3.93
N GLU A 339 13.02 -3.64 2.97
CA GLU A 339 12.83 -2.96 1.69
C GLU A 339 11.35 -2.99 1.28
N TRP A 340 10.96 -2.03 0.45
CA TRP A 340 9.65 -2.04 -0.20
C TRP A 340 9.62 -3.06 -1.34
N ASN A 341 8.55 -3.85 -1.44
CA ASN A 341 8.37 -4.89 -2.46
C ASN A 341 8.42 -4.29 -3.88
N PRO A 342 9.45 -4.57 -4.70
CA PRO A 342 9.59 -3.95 -6.02
C PRO A 342 8.54 -4.44 -7.03
N SER A 343 7.90 -5.59 -6.76
CA SER A 343 6.97 -6.27 -7.65
C SER A 343 5.50 -6.03 -7.30
N TYR A 344 5.20 -5.35 -6.19
CA TYR A 344 3.82 -5.01 -5.83
C TYR A 344 3.16 -4.11 -6.88
N ARG A 345 1.87 -4.29 -7.10
CA ARG A 345 1.08 -3.52 -8.05
C ARG A 345 -0.12 -2.89 -7.33
N PRO A 346 -0.06 -1.60 -6.95
CA PRO A 346 -1.21 -0.88 -6.44
C PRO A 346 -2.35 -0.80 -7.45
N TRP A 347 -3.53 -0.51 -6.94
CA TRP A 347 -4.75 -0.27 -7.71
C TRP A 347 -4.86 1.23 -8.05
N PHE A 348 -5.14 1.58 -9.31
CA PHE A 348 -5.13 2.98 -9.73
C PHE A 348 -6.20 3.81 -9.03
N TYR A 349 -7.48 3.42 -9.13
CA TYR A 349 -8.56 4.22 -8.59
C TYR A 349 -8.66 4.14 -7.07
N ARG A 350 -8.30 3.00 -6.48
CA ARG A 350 -8.31 2.82 -5.02
C ARG A 350 -7.10 3.43 -4.31
N ASP A 351 -5.88 3.18 -4.79
CA ASP A 351 -4.65 3.49 -4.03
C ASP A 351 -3.92 4.74 -4.53
N ILE A 352 -3.99 5.03 -5.83
CA ILE A 352 -3.18 6.09 -6.47
C ILE A 352 -3.99 7.38 -6.65
N TRP A 353 -5.18 7.26 -7.25
CA TRP A 353 -6.00 8.41 -7.63
C TRP A 353 -6.41 9.28 -6.45
N PRO A 354 -6.78 8.75 -5.25
CA PRO A 354 -7.08 9.59 -4.10
C PRO A 354 -5.91 10.48 -3.67
N ILE A 355 -4.66 10.03 -3.84
CA ILE A 355 -3.47 10.83 -3.52
C ILE A 355 -3.29 11.96 -4.55
N LEU A 356 -3.43 11.63 -5.83
CA LEU A 356 -3.23 12.58 -6.94
C LEU A 356 -4.37 13.61 -7.06
N PHE A 357 -5.58 13.27 -6.60
CA PHE A 357 -6.77 14.11 -6.68
C PHE A 357 -6.72 15.31 -5.71
N ARG A 358 -6.31 15.09 -4.46
CA ARG A 358 -6.38 16.08 -3.36
C ARG A 358 -5.65 17.41 -3.62
N PRO A 359 -4.48 17.46 -4.29
CA PRO A 359 -3.81 18.73 -4.58
C PRO A 359 -4.65 19.73 -5.37
N ASP A 360 -5.60 19.28 -6.20
CA ASP A 360 -6.49 20.18 -6.93
C ASP A 360 -7.62 20.72 -6.05
N GLU A 361 -8.17 19.89 -5.15
CA GLU A 361 -9.19 20.30 -4.16
C GLU A 361 -8.67 21.40 -3.24
N MET A 362 -7.36 21.43 -2.97
CA MET A 362 -6.75 22.46 -2.14
C MET A 362 -6.89 23.89 -2.73
N ASN A 363 -7.26 24.05 -4.00
CA ASN A 363 -7.55 25.36 -4.61
C ASN A 363 -8.71 26.10 -3.95
N PHE A 364 -9.65 25.38 -3.32
CA PHE A 364 -10.78 26.02 -2.62
C PHE A 364 -10.34 26.72 -1.32
N VAL A 365 -9.19 26.34 -0.75
CA VAL A 365 -8.74 26.77 0.58
C VAL A 365 -7.34 27.39 0.58
N THR A 366 -6.54 27.18 -0.46
CA THR A 366 -5.15 27.68 -0.58
C THR A 366 -4.75 27.94 -2.04
N ASN A 367 -3.66 28.69 -2.25
CA ASN A 367 -3.11 28.95 -3.60
C ASN A 367 -1.95 28.02 -3.99
N VAL A 368 -1.77 26.89 -3.29
CA VAL A 368 -0.56 26.04 -3.43
C VAL A 368 -0.38 25.47 -4.84
N LEU A 369 -1.48 25.10 -5.51
CA LEU A 369 -1.40 24.56 -6.87
C LEU A 369 -1.03 25.65 -7.88
N GLN A 370 -1.58 26.87 -7.74
CA GLN A 370 -1.22 28.02 -8.56
C GLN A 370 0.26 28.37 -8.41
N GLN A 371 0.78 28.38 -7.18
CA GLN A 371 2.20 28.64 -6.91
C GLN A 371 3.13 27.56 -7.48
N SER A 372 2.58 26.39 -7.81
CA SER A 372 3.31 25.24 -8.30
C SER A 372 3.11 24.99 -9.80
N ASN A 373 2.53 25.96 -10.52
CA ASN A 373 2.28 25.91 -11.97
C ASN A 373 1.29 24.81 -12.41
N PHE A 374 0.28 24.50 -11.59
CA PHE A 374 -0.87 23.68 -11.97
C PHE A 374 -0.61 22.23 -12.44
N PRO A 375 0.32 21.45 -11.84
CA PRO A 375 0.65 20.10 -12.32
C PRO A 375 -0.47 19.06 -12.12
N HIS A 376 -1.38 19.31 -11.17
CA HIS A 376 -2.53 18.44 -10.84
C HIS A 376 -3.88 19.05 -11.26
N ASN A 377 -3.86 20.11 -12.06
CA ASN A 377 -5.09 20.79 -12.47
C ASN A 377 -5.98 19.84 -13.28
N GLN A 378 -7.18 19.56 -12.77
CA GLN A 378 -8.12 18.62 -13.36
C GLN A 378 -9.00 19.23 -14.48
N THR A 379 -8.85 20.53 -14.76
CA THR A 379 -9.53 21.17 -15.90
C THR A 379 -8.91 20.75 -17.24
N SER A 380 -9.57 21.07 -18.36
CA SER A 380 -9.16 20.70 -19.73
C SER A 380 -7.81 21.26 -20.21
N ARG A 381 -7.04 21.92 -19.34
CA ARG A 381 -5.70 22.44 -19.63
C ARG A 381 -4.66 21.66 -18.81
N GLY A 382 -4.14 20.56 -19.36
CA GLY A 382 -3.01 19.87 -18.73
C GLY A 382 -2.70 18.48 -19.29
N ASN A 383 -1.64 17.88 -18.75
CA ASN A 383 -1.29 16.46 -18.92
C ASN A 383 -1.88 15.58 -17.80
N PHE A 384 -2.72 16.16 -16.94
CA PHE A 384 -3.31 15.54 -15.76
C PHE A 384 -4.73 15.07 -16.06
N ASP A 385 -4.82 13.95 -16.78
CA ASP A 385 -6.09 13.33 -17.17
C ASP A 385 -6.15 11.91 -16.57
N PRO A 386 -7.12 11.60 -15.69
CA PRO A 386 -7.23 10.28 -15.09
C PRO A 386 -7.38 9.15 -16.11
N ASN A 387 -7.99 9.39 -17.28
CA ASN A 387 -8.11 8.38 -18.33
C ASN A 387 -6.78 8.04 -18.99
N ILE A 388 -5.84 8.99 -18.99
CA ILE A 388 -4.48 8.80 -19.50
C ILE A 388 -3.60 8.19 -18.41
N LEU A 389 -3.65 8.76 -17.21
CA LEU A 389 -2.79 8.40 -16.08
C LEU A 389 -3.12 7.02 -15.50
N SER A 390 -4.34 6.53 -15.71
CA SER A 390 -4.80 5.20 -15.32
C SER A 390 -4.37 4.08 -16.27
N LEU A 391 -3.71 4.37 -17.39
CA LEU A 391 -3.34 3.33 -18.35
C LEU A 391 -1.97 2.73 -17.99
N PRO A 392 -1.90 1.48 -17.50
CA PRO A 392 -0.63 0.78 -17.33
C PRO A 392 -0.05 0.38 -18.69
N PRO A 393 1.23 -0.03 -18.73
CA PRO A 393 1.85 -0.61 -19.92
C PRO A 393 0.99 -1.76 -20.48
N PHE A 394 0.66 -1.68 -21.76
CA PHE A 394 -0.21 -2.65 -22.42
C PHE A 394 0.47 -3.22 -23.65
N VAL A 395 0.09 -4.45 -24.00
CA VAL A 395 0.57 -5.12 -25.20
C VAL A 395 -0.31 -4.71 -26.37
N VAL A 396 0.30 -4.37 -27.52
CA VAL A 396 -0.44 -4.03 -28.74
C VAL A 396 -0.83 -5.32 -29.46
N PRO A 397 -2.12 -5.71 -29.51
CA PRO A 397 -2.51 -7.06 -29.94
C PRO A 397 -2.10 -7.39 -31.38
N ALA A 398 -2.20 -6.41 -32.29
CA ALA A 398 -1.81 -6.60 -33.69
C ALA A 398 -0.28 -6.81 -33.84
N ALA A 399 0.52 -6.12 -33.03
CA ALA A 399 1.97 -6.28 -33.04
C ALA A 399 2.36 -7.64 -32.44
N GLU A 400 1.78 -8.00 -31.29
CA GLU A 400 2.02 -9.29 -30.64
C GLU A 400 1.66 -10.45 -31.58
N GLN A 401 0.48 -10.42 -32.20
CA GLN A 401 0.07 -11.44 -33.15
C GLN A 401 1.04 -11.55 -34.34
N SER A 402 1.55 -10.43 -34.85
CA SER A 402 2.53 -10.41 -35.93
C SER A 402 3.87 -11.04 -35.50
N HIS A 403 4.37 -10.68 -34.33
CA HIS A 403 5.62 -11.22 -33.78
C HIS A 403 5.50 -12.72 -33.50
N GLN A 404 4.43 -13.14 -32.81
CA GLN A 404 4.20 -14.55 -32.52
C GLN A 404 4.00 -15.38 -33.80
N ARG A 405 3.41 -14.82 -34.86
CA ARG A 405 3.36 -15.49 -36.18
C ARG A 405 4.75 -15.69 -36.77
N ALA A 406 5.64 -14.70 -36.68
CA ALA A 406 7.02 -14.86 -37.11
C ALA A 406 7.75 -15.92 -36.27
N SER A 407 7.53 -15.96 -34.95
CA SER A 407 8.08 -16.99 -34.06
C SER A 407 7.55 -18.39 -34.38
N VAL A 408 6.27 -18.53 -34.77
CA VAL A 408 5.71 -19.79 -35.29
C VAL A 408 6.41 -20.20 -36.59
N GLN A 409 6.60 -19.29 -37.53
CA GLN A 409 7.30 -19.57 -38.79
C GLN A 409 8.74 -20.05 -38.52
N LYS A 410 9.46 -19.38 -37.61
CA LYS A 410 10.81 -19.77 -37.17
C LYS A 410 10.83 -21.11 -36.46
N ASN A 411 9.86 -21.40 -35.61
CA ASN A 411 9.74 -22.70 -34.95
C ASN A 411 9.51 -23.80 -35.98
N HIS A 412 8.66 -23.53 -36.97
CA HIS A 412 8.31 -24.49 -38.02
C HIS A 412 9.45 -24.74 -39.01
N SER A 413 10.26 -23.71 -39.32
CA SER A 413 11.46 -23.83 -40.16
C SER A 413 12.67 -24.37 -39.41
N GLY A 414 12.56 -24.64 -38.11
CA GLY A 414 13.68 -25.03 -37.25
C GLY A 414 14.64 -23.89 -36.88
N GLU A 415 14.43 -22.69 -37.41
CA GLU A 415 15.26 -21.49 -37.17
C GLU A 415 15.24 -21.06 -35.70
N LEU A 416 14.11 -21.21 -34.99
CA LEU A 416 14.01 -20.84 -33.57
C LEU A 416 14.98 -21.65 -32.69
N LEU A 417 15.19 -22.93 -33.02
CA LEU A 417 16.17 -23.76 -32.31
C LEU A 417 17.60 -23.26 -32.56
N ILE A 418 17.88 -22.80 -33.79
CA ILE A 418 19.18 -22.26 -34.14
C ILE A 418 19.43 -20.92 -33.45
N GLU A 419 18.46 -20.01 -33.43
CA GLU A 419 18.58 -18.73 -32.73
C GLU A 419 18.86 -18.93 -31.22
N ALA A 420 18.22 -19.94 -30.60
CA ALA A 420 18.48 -20.29 -29.21
C ALA A 420 19.88 -20.89 -28.98
N LEU A 421 20.48 -21.50 -30.01
CA LEU A 421 21.82 -22.08 -29.96
C LEU A 421 22.92 -21.10 -30.39
N ASP A 422 22.58 -19.96 -31.00
CA ASP A 422 23.55 -19.01 -31.54
C ASP A 422 24.62 -18.55 -30.53
N PRO A 423 24.32 -18.25 -29.25
CA PRO A 423 25.38 -17.89 -28.28
C PRO A 423 26.43 -19.00 -28.08
N ALA A 424 25.99 -20.26 -27.99
CA ALA A 424 26.88 -21.41 -27.84
C ALA A 424 27.68 -21.68 -29.14
N LEU A 425 27.04 -21.50 -30.29
CA LEU A 425 27.64 -21.64 -31.61
C LEU A 425 28.69 -20.54 -31.88
N MET A 426 28.38 -19.27 -31.56
CA MET A 426 29.30 -18.14 -31.71
C MET A 426 30.54 -18.28 -30.83
N THR A 427 30.39 -18.77 -29.59
CA THR A 427 31.53 -19.01 -28.69
C THR A 427 32.52 -20.01 -29.30
N VAL A 428 32.03 -21.02 -30.01
CA VAL A 428 32.88 -21.98 -30.73
C VAL A 428 33.51 -21.33 -31.97
N GLU A 429 32.75 -20.55 -32.74
CA GLU A 429 33.27 -19.82 -33.91
C GLU A 429 34.36 -18.80 -33.54
N ASP A 430 34.19 -18.04 -32.46
CA ASP A 430 35.18 -17.08 -31.98
C ASP A 430 36.46 -17.77 -31.53
N LYS A 431 36.35 -18.89 -30.80
CA LYS A 431 37.50 -19.73 -30.44
C LYS A 431 38.24 -20.24 -31.68
N LEU A 432 37.51 -20.67 -32.71
CA LEU A 432 38.08 -21.11 -33.99
C LEU A 432 38.78 -19.96 -34.73
N GLN A 433 38.18 -18.77 -34.76
CA GLN A 433 38.77 -17.58 -35.38
C GLN A 433 40.02 -17.08 -34.64
N GLN A 434 40.07 -17.17 -33.31
CA GLN A 434 41.24 -16.83 -32.51
C GLN A 434 42.43 -17.78 -32.80
N ARG A 435 42.17 -19.08 -33.01
CA ARG A 435 43.20 -20.05 -33.46
C ARG A 435 43.77 -19.70 -34.84
N LYS A 436 42.94 -19.15 -35.73
CA LYS A 436 43.38 -18.67 -37.05
C LYS A 436 44.44 -17.57 -36.98
N GLY A 437 44.43 -16.76 -35.92
CA GLY A 437 45.38 -15.66 -35.71
C GLY A 437 46.72 -16.09 -35.10
N THR A 438 46.81 -17.29 -34.55
CA THR A 438 47.97 -17.78 -33.77
C THR A 438 48.75 -18.92 -34.44
N GLU A 439 48.15 -19.68 -35.36
CA GLU A 439 48.83 -20.78 -36.07
C GLU A 439 48.86 -20.61 -37.60
N SER A 440 49.94 -21.07 -38.24
CA SER A 440 50.20 -21.03 -39.70
C SER A 440 49.26 -21.92 -40.56
N GLY A 441 48.16 -22.42 -40.02
CA GLY A 441 47.26 -23.40 -40.62
C GLY A 441 45.91 -22.82 -41.09
N THR A 442 45.92 -21.77 -41.92
CA THR A 442 44.70 -21.08 -42.38
C THR A 442 43.66 -21.98 -43.08
N LEU A 443 44.05 -23.11 -43.66
CA LEU A 443 43.15 -24.05 -44.33
C LEU A 443 42.35 -24.95 -43.38
N SER A 444 42.92 -25.35 -42.22
CA SER A 444 42.25 -26.22 -41.24
C SER A 444 41.09 -25.51 -40.56
N VAL A 445 41.34 -24.27 -40.11
CA VAL A 445 40.31 -23.45 -39.45
C VAL A 445 39.17 -23.08 -40.42
N VAL A 446 39.47 -22.87 -41.70
CA VAL A 446 38.44 -22.62 -42.72
C VAL A 446 37.57 -23.86 -42.92
N ALA A 447 38.14 -25.07 -42.90
CA ALA A 447 37.37 -26.31 -42.96
C ALA A 447 36.46 -26.48 -41.72
N GLU A 448 36.97 -26.19 -40.52
CA GLU A 448 36.19 -26.25 -39.27
C GLU A 448 35.02 -25.26 -39.26
N LEU A 449 35.21 -24.03 -39.73
CA LEU A 449 34.13 -23.04 -39.89
C LEU A 449 33.07 -23.49 -40.92
N ILE A 450 33.48 -24.15 -42.01
CA ILE A 450 32.55 -24.74 -42.99
C ILE A 450 31.75 -25.89 -42.36
N HIS A 451 32.40 -26.73 -41.55
CA HIS A 451 31.72 -27.80 -40.82
C HIS A 451 30.72 -27.26 -39.79
N HIS A 452 31.05 -26.17 -39.10
CA HIS A 452 30.15 -25.50 -38.17
C HIS A 452 28.93 -24.90 -38.86
N SER A 453 29.14 -24.23 -40.00
CA SER A 453 28.05 -23.75 -40.87
C SER A 453 27.16 -24.89 -41.37
N LYS A 454 27.76 -26.03 -41.75
CA LYS A 454 27.02 -27.23 -42.15
C LYS A 454 26.22 -27.83 -40.98
N ALA A 455 26.79 -27.87 -39.78
CA ALA A 455 26.11 -28.34 -38.58
C ALA A 455 24.89 -27.49 -38.24
N ARG A 456 25.00 -26.15 -38.36
CA ARG A 456 23.87 -25.23 -38.23
C ARG A 456 22.74 -25.57 -39.21
N THR A 457 23.06 -25.77 -40.48
CA THR A 457 22.06 -26.14 -41.51
C THR A 457 21.42 -27.51 -41.24
N GLU A 458 22.20 -28.50 -40.82
CA GLU A 458 21.68 -29.85 -40.52
C GLU A 458 20.78 -29.86 -39.28
N LEU A 459 21.14 -29.13 -38.22
CA LEU A 459 20.30 -28.97 -37.03
C LEU A 459 18.98 -28.26 -37.37
N GLN A 460 19.04 -27.22 -38.19
CA GLN A 460 17.84 -26.51 -38.64
C GLN A 460 16.93 -27.44 -39.45
N ALA A 461 17.48 -28.19 -40.40
CA ALA A 461 16.72 -29.14 -41.21
C ALA A 461 16.13 -30.27 -40.35
N ALA A 462 16.87 -30.78 -39.36
CA ALA A 462 16.36 -31.78 -38.41
C ALA A 462 15.18 -31.23 -37.59
N ALA A 463 15.28 -29.99 -37.12
CA ALA A 463 14.22 -29.32 -36.38
C ALA A 463 12.99 -29.04 -37.26
N ALA A 464 13.18 -28.63 -38.51
CA ALA A 464 12.09 -28.44 -39.47
C ALA A 464 11.34 -29.75 -39.76
N ASP A 465 12.04 -30.85 -40.02
CA ASP A 465 11.42 -32.17 -40.26
C ASP A 465 10.65 -32.67 -39.03
N PHE A 466 11.20 -32.42 -37.84
CA PHE A 466 10.49 -32.68 -36.58
C PHE A 466 9.23 -31.82 -36.48
N ALA A 467 9.33 -30.52 -36.75
CA ALA A 467 8.20 -29.60 -36.69
C ALA A 467 7.07 -29.96 -37.66
N HIS A 468 7.40 -30.36 -38.89
CA HIS A 468 6.42 -30.87 -39.87
C HIS A 468 5.74 -32.16 -39.43
N SER A 469 6.42 -32.98 -38.62
CA SER A 469 5.84 -34.22 -38.05
C SER A 469 4.92 -33.92 -36.86
N MET A 470 5.18 -32.84 -36.12
CA MET A 470 4.33 -32.37 -35.03
C MET A 470 3.03 -31.78 -35.57
N ILE A 471 3.15 -30.86 -36.53
CA ILE A 471 2.03 -30.15 -37.18
C ILE A 471 2.34 -30.13 -38.68
N PRO A 472 1.48 -30.65 -39.57
CA PRO A 472 1.70 -30.56 -41.02
C PRO A 472 1.76 -29.10 -41.51
N GLN A 473 2.61 -28.82 -42.50
CA GLN A 473 2.83 -27.46 -43.03
C GLN A 473 1.55 -26.79 -43.57
N THR A 474 0.64 -27.58 -44.14
CA THR A 474 -0.66 -27.12 -44.64
C THR A 474 -1.61 -26.68 -43.53
N GLU A 475 -1.42 -27.17 -42.31
CA GLU A 475 -2.24 -26.82 -41.14
C GLU A 475 -1.55 -25.73 -40.31
N GLY A 476 -0.21 -25.76 -40.22
CA GLY A 476 0.57 -24.84 -39.38
C GLY A 476 0.50 -23.36 -39.81
N ASN A 477 0.40 -23.08 -41.11
CA ASN A 477 0.35 -21.70 -41.64
C ASN A 477 -1.01 -21.00 -41.41
N ASP A 478 -2.08 -21.76 -41.21
CA ASP A 478 -3.44 -21.24 -41.03
C ASP A 478 -3.84 -21.11 -39.55
N LEU A 479 -3.05 -21.68 -38.62
CA LEU A 479 -3.32 -21.62 -37.20
C LEU A 479 -2.96 -20.26 -36.59
N GLN A 480 -3.81 -19.79 -35.68
CA GLN A 480 -3.44 -18.69 -34.79
C GLN A 480 -2.27 -19.13 -33.89
N PRO A 481 -1.33 -18.23 -33.53
CA PRO A 481 -0.13 -18.62 -32.78
C PRO A 481 -0.41 -19.40 -31.48
N ALA A 482 -1.42 -18.98 -30.71
CA ALA A 482 -1.84 -19.69 -29.51
C ALA A 482 -2.37 -21.10 -29.79
N ALA A 483 -3.07 -21.30 -30.91
CA ALA A 483 -3.58 -22.62 -31.32
C ALA A 483 -2.44 -23.53 -31.81
N TYR A 484 -1.44 -22.97 -32.50
CA TYR A 484 -0.23 -23.69 -32.90
C TYR A 484 0.52 -24.22 -31.67
N LEU A 485 0.82 -23.36 -30.68
CA LEU A 485 1.54 -23.77 -29.47
C LEU A 485 0.75 -24.80 -28.66
N ARG A 486 -0.57 -24.62 -28.53
CA ARG A 486 -1.43 -25.60 -27.85
C ARG A 486 -1.37 -26.96 -28.53
N THR A 487 -1.55 -27.01 -29.85
CA THR A 487 -1.49 -28.26 -30.64
C THR A 487 -0.13 -28.94 -30.50
N TRP A 488 0.95 -28.16 -30.46
CA TRP A 488 2.31 -28.67 -30.25
C TRP A 488 2.46 -29.33 -28.87
N ILE A 489 2.06 -28.63 -27.80
CA ILE A 489 2.13 -29.14 -26.42
C ILE A 489 1.25 -30.39 -26.27
N GLU A 490 0.01 -30.37 -26.78
CA GLU A 490 -0.88 -31.53 -26.74
C GLU A 490 -0.30 -32.74 -27.48
N THR A 491 0.34 -32.53 -28.64
CA THR A 491 1.01 -33.60 -29.40
C THR A 491 2.18 -34.17 -28.62
N TYR A 492 2.98 -33.30 -27.98
CA TYR A 492 4.10 -33.72 -27.12
C TYR A 492 3.60 -34.53 -25.92
N GLU A 493 2.62 -34.03 -25.17
CA GLU A 493 2.07 -34.67 -23.97
C GLU A 493 1.41 -36.01 -24.27
N ARG A 494 0.64 -36.10 -25.38
CA ARG A 494 0.09 -37.37 -25.87
C ARG A 494 1.20 -38.34 -26.28
N GLY A 495 2.28 -37.83 -26.89
CA GLY A 495 3.48 -38.60 -27.19
C GLY A 495 4.13 -39.22 -25.96
N GLN A 496 4.09 -38.55 -24.80
CA GLN A 496 4.65 -39.07 -23.56
C GLN A 496 3.71 -40.03 -22.81
N SER A 497 2.40 -39.85 -22.90
CA SER A 497 1.43 -40.46 -21.96
C SER A 497 0.36 -41.36 -22.58
N ALA A 498 0.04 -41.20 -23.87
CA ALA A 498 -1.02 -41.98 -24.51
C ALA A 498 -0.64 -43.47 -24.64
N PRO A 499 -1.59 -44.41 -24.81
CA PRO A 499 -1.27 -45.81 -25.04
C PRO A 499 -0.37 -46.04 -26.28
N PRO A 500 0.50 -47.07 -26.30
CA PRO A 500 1.42 -47.32 -27.42
C PRO A 500 0.77 -47.52 -28.80
N ASP A 501 -0.52 -47.84 -28.84
CA ASP A 501 -1.33 -48.00 -30.05
C ASP A 501 -1.95 -46.68 -30.55
N ASP A 502 -1.87 -45.59 -29.79
CA ASP A 502 -2.35 -44.28 -30.19
C ASP A 502 -1.56 -43.76 -31.42
N PRO A 503 -2.24 -43.37 -32.51
CA PRO A 503 -1.59 -42.96 -33.76
C PRO A 503 -0.77 -41.67 -33.62
N VAL A 504 -1.15 -40.76 -32.71
CA VAL A 504 -0.40 -39.52 -32.43
C VAL A 504 0.87 -39.84 -31.65
N ARG A 505 0.80 -40.76 -30.68
CA ARG A 505 1.99 -41.22 -29.95
C ARG A 505 3.01 -41.87 -30.86
N LYS A 506 2.60 -42.80 -31.73
CA LYS A 506 3.51 -43.44 -32.70
C LYS A 506 4.18 -42.41 -33.60
N ARG A 507 3.40 -41.49 -34.17
CA ARG A 507 3.93 -40.41 -35.02
C ARG A 507 4.96 -39.56 -34.27
N TYR A 508 4.67 -39.19 -33.02
CA TYR A 508 5.59 -38.42 -32.18
C TYR A 508 6.87 -39.20 -31.87
N GLU A 509 6.77 -40.44 -31.42
CA GLU A 509 7.93 -41.28 -31.06
C GLU A 509 8.86 -41.49 -32.26
N GLU A 510 8.29 -41.78 -33.43
CA GLU A 510 9.05 -41.90 -34.68
C GLU A 510 9.75 -40.59 -35.06
N ALA A 511 9.05 -39.45 -34.96
CA ALA A 511 9.63 -38.15 -35.25
C ALA A 511 10.74 -37.77 -34.25
N ALA A 512 10.50 -38.01 -32.96
CA ALA A 512 11.46 -37.73 -31.89
C ALA A 512 12.71 -38.61 -32.00
N ALA A 513 12.56 -39.89 -32.38
CA ALA A 513 13.68 -40.78 -32.63
C ALA A 513 14.51 -40.31 -33.83
N ARG A 514 13.87 -39.97 -34.96
CA ARG A 514 14.57 -39.40 -36.13
C ARG A 514 15.31 -38.10 -35.80
N PHE A 515 14.67 -37.21 -35.04
CA PHE A 515 15.28 -35.96 -34.62
C PHE A 515 16.48 -36.19 -33.70
N ALA A 516 16.36 -37.07 -32.71
CA ALA A 516 17.45 -37.41 -31.80
C ALA A 516 18.65 -38.05 -32.52
N ASP A 517 18.40 -38.94 -33.49
CA ASP A 517 19.44 -39.57 -34.31
C ASP A 517 20.22 -38.52 -35.13
N ARG A 518 19.49 -37.61 -35.81
CA ARG A 518 20.11 -36.51 -36.57
C ARG A 518 20.91 -35.56 -35.68
N VAL A 519 20.37 -35.18 -34.51
CA VAL A 519 21.09 -34.35 -33.54
C VAL A 519 22.35 -35.04 -33.04
N THR A 520 22.27 -36.34 -32.73
CA THR A 520 23.43 -37.14 -32.28
C THR A 520 24.50 -37.20 -33.36
N LYS A 521 24.12 -37.43 -34.60
CA LYS A 521 25.05 -37.46 -35.74
C LYS A 521 25.75 -36.11 -35.96
N VAL A 522 25.03 -34.99 -35.84
CA VAL A 522 25.65 -33.66 -35.93
C VAL A 522 26.63 -33.44 -34.78
N LEU A 523 26.29 -33.87 -33.55
CA LEU A 523 27.19 -33.78 -32.41
C LEU A 523 28.44 -34.68 -32.58
N GLU A 524 28.29 -35.87 -33.15
CA GLU A 524 29.41 -36.75 -33.50
C GLU A 524 30.31 -36.17 -34.58
N ASP A 525 29.74 -35.49 -35.58
CA ASP A 525 30.50 -34.79 -36.63
C ASP A 525 31.27 -33.58 -36.07
N LEU A 526 30.74 -32.91 -35.04
CA LEU A 526 31.40 -31.79 -34.34
C LEU A 526 32.43 -32.24 -33.29
N ARG A 527 32.31 -33.46 -32.78
CA ARG A 527 33.15 -34.01 -31.69
C ARG A 527 34.66 -33.98 -31.96
N PRO A 528 35.19 -34.27 -33.16
CA PRO A 528 36.63 -34.19 -33.45
C PRO A 528 37.18 -32.77 -33.36
N GLN A 529 36.34 -31.75 -33.59
CA GLN A 529 36.71 -30.33 -33.62
C GLN A 529 36.67 -29.72 -32.21
N LEU A 530 35.83 -30.30 -31.34
CA LEU A 530 35.72 -29.98 -29.91
C LEU A 530 36.75 -30.72 -29.05
N ALA A 531 37.43 -31.75 -29.59
CA ALA A 531 38.39 -32.60 -28.87
C ALA A 531 39.69 -31.90 -28.42
N GLY A 532 39.81 -30.58 -28.63
CA GLY A 532 40.80 -29.74 -27.92
C GLY A 532 40.37 -29.38 -26.49
N GLU A 533 39.17 -29.76 -26.04
CA GLU A 533 38.66 -29.51 -24.69
C GLU A 533 38.78 -30.76 -23.82
N LEU A 534 39.97 -30.96 -23.24
CA LEU A 534 40.14 -31.69 -21.98
C LEU A 534 41.15 -30.90 -21.13
N PRO A 535 40.74 -30.34 -19.97
CA PRO A 535 41.70 -29.91 -18.97
C PRO A 535 42.42 -31.14 -18.42
N GLN A 536 43.73 -31.22 -18.60
CA GLN A 536 44.56 -32.07 -17.73
C GLN A 536 44.49 -31.48 -16.32
N ALA A 537 44.15 -32.35 -15.37
CA ALA A 537 44.04 -32.02 -13.97
C ALA A 537 45.38 -31.51 -13.39
N ALA A 538 45.26 -30.45 -12.59
CA ALA A 538 46.06 -30.07 -11.41
C ALA A 538 47.60 -30.06 -11.49
N ALA A 539 48.17 -28.85 -11.41
CA ALA A 539 49.37 -28.58 -10.62
C ALA A 539 49.34 -27.13 -10.10
N GLU A 540 49.73 -26.98 -8.84
CA GLU A 540 49.81 -25.76 -8.03
C GLU A 540 50.83 -24.74 -8.59
N GLU A 541 50.57 -23.43 -8.47
CA GLU A 541 51.37 -22.49 -7.64
C GLU A 541 51.01 -20.99 -7.86
N GLU A 542 50.86 -20.32 -6.71
CA GLU A 542 51.14 -18.94 -6.28
C GLU A 542 51.18 -17.71 -7.23
N ALA A 543 50.36 -16.74 -6.83
CA ALA A 543 50.64 -15.31 -6.52
C ALA A 543 51.46 -14.42 -7.47
N THR A 544 50.86 -13.29 -7.87
CA THR A 544 51.40 -11.92 -7.65
C THR A 544 50.40 -10.83 -8.04
N SER A 545 50.55 -9.67 -7.39
CA SER A 545 49.59 -8.57 -7.23
C SER A 545 49.60 -7.51 -8.35
N ASP A 546 48.48 -6.78 -8.40
CA ASP A 546 48.35 -5.30 -8.45
C ASP A 546 47.55 -4.65 -9.61
N VAL A 547 46.34 -4.20 -9.22
CA VAL A 547 45.74 -2.84 -9.35
C VAL A 547 45.80 -2.13 -10.71
N VAL A 548 44.61 -1.80 -11.29
CA VAL A 548 44.12 -0.42 -11.58
C VAL A 548 42.59 -0.41 -11.80
N LEU A 549 41.91 0.49 -11.09
CA LEU A 549 40.49 0.89 -11.19
C LEU A 549 40.07 1.39 -12.59
N PHE A 550 38.79 1.22 -12.99
CA PHE A 550 37.88 2.35 -13.31
C PHE A 550 36.40 1.92 -13.55
N LYS A 551 35.51 2.50 -12.73
CA LYS A 551 34.09 2.92 -12.91
C LYS A 551 32.98 1.97 -13.40
N ALA A 552 31.97 1.87 -12.53
CA ALA A 552 30.64 1.30 -12.68
C ALA A 552 29.64 2.11 -13.55
N ARG A 553 28.64 1.43 -14.16
CA ARG A 553 27.18 1.72 -14.10
C ARG A 553 26.33 0.75 -14.95
N HIS A 554 25.10 0.50 -14.48
CA HIS A 554 24.06 -0.46 -14.92
C HIS A 554 24.28 -1.87 -14.34
N GLY A 555 23.37 -2.49 -13.59
CA GLY A 555 21.96 -2.25 -13.27
C GLY A 555 21.28 -3.62 -13.21
N ASP A 556 20.77 -4.02 -12.04
CA ASP A 556 20.45 -5.40 -11.63
C ASP A 556 19.36 -6.10 -12.46
N THR A 557 19.74 -6.61 -13.64
CA THR A 557 19.00 -7.64 -14.40
C THR A 557 19.92 -8.71 -15.02
N GLU A 558 21.25 -8.54 -14.88
CA GLU A 558 22.25 -9.43 -15.49
C GLU A 558 22.70 -10.60 -14.61
N MET A 559 22.29 -10.65 -13.33
CA MET A 559 22.79 -11.68 -12.40
C MET A 559 22.20 -13.09 -12.63
N ALA A 560 21.15 -13.23 -13.45
CA ALA A 560 20.56 -14.54 -13.76
C ALA A 560 20.99 -15.12 -15.12
N LEU A 561 21.76 -14.38 -15.93
CA LEU A 561 22.28 -14.84 -17.22
C LEU A 561 23.80 -15.09 -17.20
N ARG A 562 24.48 -14.80 -16.07
CA ARG A 562 25.94 -14.96 -15.95
C ARG A 562 26.42 -16.37 -15.58
N ASP A 563 25.53 -17.32 -15.36
CA ASP A 563 25.88 -18.75 -15.29
C ASP A 563 25.91 -19.40 -16.69
N GLU A 564 25.50 -18.69 -17.76
CA GLU A 564 25.37 -19.25 -19.12
C GLU A 564 26.70 -19.42 -19.87
N ASP A 565 27.81 -18.84 -19.39
CA ASP A 565 29.13 -18.90 -20.03
C ASP A 565 29.86 -20.26 -19.86
N SER A 566 29.19 -21.30 -19.36
CA SER A 566 29.85 -22.57 -18.98
C SER A 566 29.20 -23.87 -19.47
N LEU A 567 28.12 -23.82 -20.26
CA LEU A 567 27.56 -25.03 -20.89
C LEU A 567 28.36 -25.40 -22.14
N GLY A 568 28.91 -26.61 -22.18
CA GLY A 568 29.52 -27.14 -23.41
C GLY A 568 28.48 -27.23 -24.54
N ILE A 569 28.90 -27.02 -25.79
CA ILE A 569 27.99 -27.03 -26.96
C ILE A 569 27.08 -28.27 -27.04
N VAL A 570 27.58 -29.42 -26.59
CA VAL A 570 26.82 -30.68 -26.52
C VAL A 570 25.64 -30.56 -25.54
N GLU A 571 25.87 -29.99 -24.36
CA GLU A 571 24.86 -29.80 -23.33
C GLU A 571 23.83 -28.75 -23.75
N ALA A 572 24.28 -27.66 -24.39
CA ALA A 572 23.41 -26.63 -24.96
C ALA A 572 22.47 -27.22 -26.04
N VAL A 573 23.01 -27.97 -27.01
CA VAL A 573 22.22 -28.63 -28.06
C VAL A 573 21.20 -29.59 -27.46
N GLN A 574 21.60 -30.43 -26.50
CA GLN A 574 20.68 -31.36 -25.85
C GLN A 574 19.57 -30.65 -25.07
N ARG A 575 19.92 -29.58 -24.33
CA ARG A 575 18.97 -28.76 -23.56
C ARG A 575 17.94 -28.09 -24.47
N TYR A 576 18.38 -27.34 -25.48
CA TYR A 576 17.47 -26.62 -26.37
C TYR A 576 16.68 -27.57 -27.28
N ALA A 577 17.24 -28.70 -27.70
CA ALA A 577 16.49 -29.75 -28.40
C ALA A 577 15.35 -30.32 -27.53
N LYS A 578 15.57 -30.48 -26.21
CA LYS A 578 14.50 -30.88 -25.28
C LYS A 578 13.44 -29.77 -25.14
N LEU A 579 13.85 -28.52 -24.93
CA LEU A 579 12.93 -27.38 -24.81
C LEU A 579 12.08 -27.20 -26.08
N PHE A 580 12.70 -27.31 -27.26
CA PHE A 580 12.03 -27.27 -28.56
C PHE A 580 10.98 -28.38 -28.70
N ARG A 581 11.35 -29.65 -28.44
CA ARG A 581 10.39 -30.77 -28.51
C ARG A 581 9.19 -30.59 -27.58
N SER A 582 9.41 -30.08 -26.37
CA SER A 582 8.33 -29.85 -25.39
C SER A 582 7.43 -28.67 -25.71
N GLY A 583 7.79 -27.81 -26.68
CA GLY A 583 7.11 -26.56 -26.96
C GLY A 583 7.47 -25.43 -25.99
N LYS A 584 8.22 -25.71 -24.93
CA LYS A 584 8.67 -24.71 -23.95
C LYS A 584 9.51 -23.61 -24.60
N LEU A 585 10.38 -23.93 -25.57
CA LEU A 585 11.18 -22.91 -26.27
C LEU A 585 10.31 -21.88 -26.99
N LEU A 586 9.27 -22.35 -27.70
CA LEU A 586 8.31 -21.46 -28.38
C LEU A 586 7.44 -20.68 -27.37
N GLY A 587 7.03 -21.31 -26.27
CA GLY A 587 6.31 -20.63 -25.19
C GLY A 587 7.12 -19.52 -24.53
N ASP A 588 8.40 -19.77 -24.25
CA ASP A 588 9.33 -18.79 -23.70
C ASP A 588 9.55 -17.64 -24.71
N GLN A 589 9.70 -17.94 -26.01
CA GLN A 589 9.79 -16.92 -27.07
C GLN A 589 8.51 -16.08 -27.20
N PHE A 590 7.32 -16.67 -27.08
CA PHE A 590 6.07 -15.90 -27.05
C PHE A 590 6.05 -14.92 -25.87
N GLY A 591 6.57 -15.30 -24.71
CA GLY A 591 6.74 -14.38 -23.58
C GLY A 591 7.65 -13.19 -23.91
N LEU A 592 8.76 -13.44 -24.61
CA LEU A 592 9.65 -12.37 -25.09
C LEU A 592 8.96 -11.47 -26.13
N ASP A 593 8.19 -12.05 -27.05
CA ASP A 593 7.43 -11.30 -28.07
C ASP A 593 6.38 -10.40 -27.41
N THR A 594 5.68 -10.90 -26.39
CA THR A 594 4.71 -10.15 -25.58
C THR A 594 5.38 -8.96 -24.89
N GLU A 595 6.53 -9.16 -24.23
CA GLU A 595 7.27 -8.08 -23.59
C GLU A 595 7.83 -7.06 -24.61
N PHE A 596 8.32 -7.53 -25.76
CA PHE A 596 8.78 -6.65 -26.84
C PHE A 596 7.64 -5.78 -27.40
N CYS A 597 6.43 -6.32 -27.45
CA CYS A 597 5.22 -5.61 -27.92
C CYS A 597 4.55 -4.77 -26.83
N ARG A 598 5.07 -4.78 -25.59
CA ARG A 598 4.57 -3.96 -24.49
C ARG A 598 4.93 -2.49 -24.74
N ARG A 599 3.93 -1.63 -24.72
CA ARG A 599 4.05 -0.17 -24.89
C ARG A 599 3.59 0.54 -23.63
N ASP A 600 4.27 1.64 -23.32
CA ASP A 600 3.88 2.54 -22.24
C ASP A 600 3.95 4.01 -22.73
N PRO A 601 2.99 4.43 -23.57
CA PRO A 601 3.01 5.77 -24.16
C PRO A 601 2.87 6.89 -23.11
N TYR A 602 2.38 6.57 -21.91
CA TYR A 602 2.07 7.55 -20.87
C TYR A 602 3.06 7.56 -19.70
N ARG A 603 4.16 6.80 -19.80
CA ARG A 603 5.24 6.80 -18.81
C ARG A 603 5.76 8.20 -18.53
N ALA A 604 5.98 8.99 -19.59
CA ALA A 604 6.50 10.35 -19.47
C ALA A 604 5.56 11.26 -18.66
N ASN A 605 4.24 11.12 -18.82
CA ASN A 605 3.25 11.88 -18.06
C ASN A 605 3.29 11.53 -16.57
N ARG A 606 3.30 10.23 -16.24
CA ARG A 606 3.36 9.78 -14.85
C ARG A 606 4.69 10.13 -14.19
N GLN A 607 5.81 9.93 -14.90
CA GLN A 607 7.14 10.27 -14.43
C GLN A 607 7.30 11.77 -14.18
N PHE A 608 6.73 12.62 -15.05
CA PHE A 608 6.73 14.07 -14.86
C PHE A 608 6.07 14.48 -13.54
N ILE A 609 4.89 13.92 -13.23
CA ILE A 609 4.19 14.22 -11.98
C ILE A 609 4.99 13.70 -10.78
N TYR A 610 5.49 12.47 -10.87
CA TYR A 610 6.29 11.86 -9.81
C TYR A 610 7.59 12.61 -9.51
N ASP A 611 8.29 13.10 -10.53
CA ASP A 611 9.54 13.86 -10.35
C ASP A 611 9.33 15.28 -9.80
N LEU A 612 8.09 15.78 -9.80
CA LEU A 612 7.72 17.01 -9.09
C LEU A 612 7.43 16.77 -7.61
N LEU A 613 7.18 15.53 -7.20
CA LEU A 613 6.98 15.20 -5.79
C LEU A 613 8.32 15.27 -5.06
N ARG A 614 8.26 15.79 -3.83
CA ARG A 614 9.40 15.82 -2.92
C ARG A 614 9.79 14.41 -2.51
N LYS A 615 11.05 14.03 -2.72
CA LYS A 615 11.59 12.72 -2.35
C LYS A 615 12.16 12.75 -0.94
N PRO A 616 12.34 11.58 -0.28
CA PRO A 616 13.00 11.52 1.03
C PRO A 616 14.39 12.19 0.99
N GLY A 617 14.67 13.06 1.94
CA GLY A 617 15.90 13.87 2.01
C GLY A 617 15.80 15.24 1.32
N GLU A 618 14.73 15.50 0.56
CA GLU A 618 14.50 16.79 -0.14
C GLU A 618 13.57 17.74 0.65
N GLU A 619 13.24 17.43 1.91
CA GLU A 619 12.35 18.20 2.82
C GLU A 619 12.77 19.66 3.01
N ASN A 620 14.05 19.94 2.78
CA ASN A 620 14.66 21.26 2.96
C ASN A 620 15.16 21.87 1.65
N GLU A 621 14.93 21.20 0.52
CA GLU A 621 15.26 21.71 -0.80
C GLU A 621 14.15 22.64 -1.32
N PHE A 622 14.51 23.90 -1.55
CA PHE A 622 13.65 24.85 -2.25
C PHE A 622 14.18 25.14 -3.66
N ARG A 623 13.48 24.65 -4.68
CA ARG A 623 13.85 24.85 -6.09
C ARG A 623 13.16 26.10 -6.64
N LEU A 624 13.93 27.18 -6.83
CA LEU A 624 13.45 28.48 -7.36
C LEU A 624 13.83 28.76 -8.82
N GLN A 625 14.81 28.06 -9.39
CA GLN A 625 15.49 28.53 -10.60
C GLN A 625 14.79 28.20 -11.93
N GLY A 626 13.46 28.25 -11.99
CA GLY A 626 12.70 28.13 -13.25
C GLY A 626 12.88 29.36 -14.11
N ARG A 627 13.34 29.20 -15.38
CA ARG A 627 12.98 30.20 -16.39
C ARG A 627 11.46 30.16 -16.53
N PRO A 628 10.72 31.28 -16.43
CA PRO A 628 9.26 31.31 -16.55
C PRO A 628 8.72 30.67 -17.84
N ASN A 629 9.59 30.47 -18.84
CA ASN A 629 9.26 29.95 -20.16
C ASN A 629 9.58 28.45 -20.33
N SER A 630 10.17 27.78 -19.33
CA SER A 630 10.43 26.33 -19.38
C SER A 630 9.33 25.57 -18.64
N ARG A 631 8.58 24.73 -19.36
CA ARG A 631 7.51 23.90 -18.77
C ARG A 631 8.02 22.68 -17.99
N VAL A 632 9.33 22.46 -17.91
CA VAL A 632 9.90 21.18 -17.43
C VAL A 632 11.09 21.37 -16.47
N HIS A 633 11.80 22.49 -16.50
CA HIS A 633 12.99 22.69 -15.66
C HIS A 633 12.76 23.70 -14.53
N ASN A 634 13.06 23.25 -13.30
CA ASN A 634 13.11 24.04 -12.07
C ASN A 634 11.76 24.59 -11.57
N LEU A 635 10.70 23.78 -11.70
CA LEU A 635 9.47 24.00 -10.94
C LEU A 635 9.72 23.72 -9.45
N PRO A 636 9.00 24.42 -8.54
CA PRO A 636 9.05 24.08 -7.13
C PRO A 636 8.52 22.67 -6.91
N PHE A 637 9.13 21.97 -5.96
CA PHE A 637 8.67 20.67 -5.54
C PHE A 637 7.33 20.72 -4.82
N MET A 638 6.58 19.64 -4.96
CA MET A 638 5.24 19.45 -4.43
C MET A 638 5.23 18.45 -3.26
N PRO A 639 4.35 18.64 -2.27
CA PRO A 639 3.48 19.80 -2.06
C PRO A 639 4.27 21.05 -1.63
N LEU A 640 3.84 22.23 -2.08
CA LEU A 640 4.34 23.52 -1.59
C LEU A 640 3.61 23.91 -0.29
N LEU A 641 3.70 23.06 0.71
CA LEU A 641 3.13 23.26 2.04
C LEU A 641 4.23 23.19 3.10
N CYS A 642 3.95 23.79 4.26
CA CYS A 642 4.80 23.71 5.44
C CYS A 642 4.98 22.24 5.89
N GLY A 643 6.23 21.86 6.18
CA GLY A 643 6.57 20.58 6.82
C GLY A 643 6.42 20.65 8.34
N ASP A 644 7.23 19.86 9.05
CA ASP A 644 7.11 19.63 10.49
C ASP A 644 7.58 20.83 11.34
N ASN A 645 8.55 21.62 10.84
CA ASN A 645 8.98 22.85 11.50
C ASN A 645 9.14 24.01 10.50
N PRO A 646 8.06 24.73 10.19
CA PRO A 646 8.14 25.92 9.35
C PRO A 646 8.57 27.18 10.11
N LEU A 647 8.69 27.12 11.45
CA LEU A 647 8.91 28.28 12.32
C LEU A 647 10.39 28.60 12.52
N SER A 648 11.26 27.62 12.37
CA SER A 648 12.70 27.77 12.58
C SER A 648 13.52 27.38 11.34
N ASN A 649 14.77 27.85 11.27
CA ASN A 649 15.73 27.42 10.26
C ASN A 649 16.64 26.27 10.74
N GLU A 650 16.44 25.80 11.96
CA GLU A 650 17.11 24.64 12.56
C GLU A 650 16.23 23.41 12.27
N LEU A 651 16.78 22.45 11.52
CA LEU A 651 15.99 21.44 10.79
C LEU A 651 15.15 20.54 11.70
N PRO A 652 13.99 20.10 11.18
CA PRO A 652 13.89 18.75 10.62
C PRO A 652 13.42 18.79 9.16
N SER A 653 12.18 19.25 8.89
CA SER A 653 11.60 19.39 7.55
C SER A 653 10.91 20.76 7.38
N LYS A 654 11.31 21.54 6.36
CA LYS A 654 10.67 22.84 6.06
C LYS A 654 9.43 22.69 5.19
N PHE A 655 9.45 21.73 4.28
CA PHE A 655 8.37 21.47 3.34
C PHE A 655 7.74 20.10 3.60
N LEU A 656 6.42 20.03 3.43
CA LEU A 656 5.66 18.79 3.50
C LEU A 656 6.19 17.79 2.48
N ARG A 657 6.29 16.53 2.91
CA ARG A 657 6.54 15.37 2.05
C ARG A 657 5.46 14.33 2.29
N LEU A 658 5.02 13.65 1.23
CA LEU A 658 4.15 12.48 1.35
C LEU A 658 4.82 11.40 2.23
N THR A 659 4.01 10.56 2.87
CA THR A 659 4.50 9.41 3.63
C THR A 659 5.34 8.47 2.77
N ASP A 660 6.18 7.64 3.38
CA ASP A 660 7.02 6.68 2.64
C ASP A 660 6.17 5.69 1.86
N TYR A 661 5.07 5.23 2.45
CA TYR A 661 4.08 4.39 1.78
C TYR A 661 3.46 5.08 0.55
N GLN A 662 2.92 6.30 0.68
CA GLN A 662 2.35 7.02 -0.46
C GLN A 662 3.38 7.24 -1.57
N HIS A 663 4.60 7.64 -1.21
CA HIS A 663 5.69 7.83 -2.17
C HIS A 663 6.06 6.53 -2.89
N TYR A 664 6.11 5.40 -2.17
CA TYR A 664 6.32 4.08 -2.75
C TYR A 664 5.21 3.70 -3.75
N ILE A 665 3.95 3.90 -3.39
CA ILE A 665 2.79 3.62 -4.27
C ILE A 665 2.85 4.46 -5.54
N LEU A 666 3.17 5.75 -5.42
CA LEU A 666 3.31 6.65 -6.58
C LEU A 666 4.54 6.32 -7.43
N ARG A 667 5.62 5.76 -6.85
CA ARG A 667 6.75 5.23 -7.63
C ARG A 667 6.33 4.03 -8.49
N GLN A 668 5.60 3.06 -7.91
CA GLN A 668 5.08 1.92 -8.67
C GLN A 668 4.19 2.39 -9.83
N TRP A 669 3.31 3.37 -9.57
CA TRP A 669 2.50 4.01 -10.60
C TRP A 669 3.32 4.66 -11.72
N ALA A 670 4.32 5.47 -11.37
CA ALA A 670 5.19 6.14 -12.33
C ALA A 670 5.93 5.13 -13.23
N GLU A 671 6.38 4.02 -12.66
CA GLU A 671 7.02 2.91 -13.37
C GLU A 671 6.07 2.03 -14.20
N GLY A 672 4.75 2.26 -14.12
CA GLY A 672 3.76 1.46 -14.84
C GLY A 672 3.40 0.13 -14.15
N LYS A 673 3.80 -0.05 -12.88
CA LYS A 673 3.54 -1.26 -12.09
C LYS A 673 2.27 -1.09 -11.26
N PHE A 674 1.10 -1.08 -11.91
CA PHE A 674 -0.18 -0.93 -11.22
C PHE A 674 -1.29 -1.64 -12.01
N TYR A 675 -2.44 -1.85 -11.36
CA TYR A 675 -3.65 -2.35 -12.00
C TYR A 675 -4.61 -1.19 -12.28
N ASN A 676 -5.25 -1.24 -13.44
CA ASN A 676 -6.44 -0.43 -13.71
C ASN A 676 -7.65 -1.34 -13.49
N GLU A 677 -8.28 -1.20 -12.34
CA GLU A 677 -9.34 -2.09 -11.86
C GLU A 677 -10.54 -2.15 -12.82
N VAL A 678 -10.80 -1.07 -13.56
CA VAL A 678 -11.85 -1.00 -14.59
C VAL A 678 -11.48 -1.85 -15.81
N ARG A 679 -10.23 -1.76 -16.28
CA ARG A 679 -9.75 -2.57 -17.42
C ARG A 679 -9.64 -4.05 -17.08
N GLU A 680 -9.34 -4.38 -15.83
CA GLU A 680 -9.36 -5.75 -15.32
C GLU A 680 -10.80 -6.29 -15.13
N GLY A 681 -11.82 -5.42 -15.21
CA GLY A 681 -13.23 -5.78 -15.01
C GLY A 681 -13.61 -6.04 -13.56
N TRP A 682 -12.82 -5.56 -12.60
CA TRP A 682 -13.06 -5.77 -11.17
C TRP A 682 -14.09 -4.79 -10.61
N VAL A 683 -14.17 -3.58 -11.17
CA VAL A 683 -15.11 -2.53 -10.75
C VAL A 683 -15.70 -1.82 -11.96
N ALA A 684 -16.86 -1.18 -11.76
CA ALA A 684 -17.43 -0.27 -12.75
C ALA A 684 -16.58 1.01 -12.88
N GLN A 685 -16.75 1.76 -13.98
CA GLN A 685 -16.06 3.03 -14.18
C GLN A 685 -16.40 4.01 -13.03
N PRO A 686 -15.44 4.38 -12.16
CA PRO A 686 -15.73 5.26 -11.04
C PRO A 686 -15.85 6.72 -11.50
N ASN A 687 -16.56 7.53 -10.72
CA ASN A 687 -16.52 8.99 -10.89
C ASN A 687 -15.14 9.51 -10.45
N THR A 688 -14.31 9.92 -11.39
CA THR A 688 -12.96 10.43 -11.08
C THR A 688 -12.96 11.74 -10.31
N PHE A 689 -14.09 12.45 -10.26
CA PHE A 689 -14.26 13.69 -9.50
C PHE A 689 -14.90 13.46 -8.13
N ASP A 690 -15.22 12.21 -7.80
CA ASP A 690 -15.67 11.79 -6.48
C ASP A 690 -15.02 10.44 -6.13
N PRO A 691 -13.70 10.43 -5.87
CA PRO A 691 -12.94 9.20 -5.67
C PRO A 691 -13.32 8.45 -4.39
N TYR A 692 -14.16 9.05 -3.53
CA TYR A 692 -14.55 8.49 -2.24
C TYR A 692 -15.99 7.96 -2.23
N ALA A 693 -16.77 8.14 -3.31
CA ALA A 693 -18.17 7.71 -3.41
C ALA A 693 -18.38 6.23 -3.03
N ASP A 694 -17.54 5.37 -3.60
CA ASP A 694 -17.59 3.91 -3.41
C ASP A 694 -16.64 3.44 -2.29
N TRP A 695 -16.16 4.36 -1.45
CA TRP A 695 -15.31 4.00 -0.33
C TRP A 695 -16.07 3.08 0.63
N THR A 696 -15.43 1.97 0.96
CA THR A 696 -15.93 0.96 1.89
C THR A 696 -14.99 0.88 3.08
N ASN A 697 -15.57 0.93 4.28
CA ASN A 697 -14.81 0.69 5.50
C ASN A 697 -14.47 -0.80 5.58
N LYS A 698 -13.21 -1.15 5.32
CA LYS A 698 -12.70 -2.50 5.56
C LYS A 698 -12.10 -2.50 6.96
N THR A 699 -12.81 -3.13 7.90
CA THR A 699 -12.44 -3.16 9.32
C THR A 699 -11.37 -4.22 9.63
N ALA A 700 -10.84 -4.92 8.62
CA ALA A 700 -9.74 -5.90 8.71
C ALA A 700 -8.71 -5.65 7.62
#